data_AF-A0A955HKE9-F1
#
_entry.id   AF-A0A955HKE9-F1
#
_cell.length_a   1.000
_cell.length_b   1.000
_cell.length_c   1.000
_cell.angle_alpha   90.00
_cell.angle_beta   90.00
_cell.angle_gamma   90.00
#
_symmetry.space_group_name_H-M   'P 1'
#
loop_
_entity.id
_entity.type
_entity.pdbx_description
1 polymer ?
#
loop_
_entity_poly.entity_id
_entity_poly.type
_entity_poly.pdbx_seq_one_letter_code
_entity_poly.pdbx_strand_id
1 'polypeptide(L)'
;MTWPFDDSDLPLHDGVDVGGAQERSMAQSVGGYQGIRTVEELNPDGSMTRLRTRWGRPIFETDPVRASSSSQKYRGFVAKASSRAVLFDPYTLTVLDANYTPALNTYSVQDFATSWNVPVSDTTDWYDVVMFDGQTIKVNAMAMPTLGIVANQAFQAIPYVINRNDASDQYGNAERNATEKRVFAVGRSDVQSWGGSGVIETLTPTDARTEDRAMTVGQRVDFSTDTAWLGQLFYPAAQTWDGAGEWYYTSAQVQMLLTSTYLVKVAGNSNVAMTPPSFSGPTASSGSMSTNITMPPTAIAMYGDAHDVIYANFPSLPYSYIRWRFDAPYIAELNGFVSATFTRTSYAGIAASSESQSGRTLDYSASNTKQWDVRSERPFVHAQFVPYPTTHTGNAFNDRLNATYDTLFWVSGISAGDVPTTRGNTGKTIQFAEGAYPTQYNTRNYETQVGEFSVMIGAESLVELSIYRQQSSGEQYVLSPNLTYYDTYLGQDYSAVTVGMGLYTHVLLDPWNSGSSSPLYDYKKVAGVQPPAALAEINAEFSAMADAYATQICYESENNSGYFNRPYGGNSYYYSSINPSVNLDNSTMSWNTKDYILYDDTNGVYISVESSFVGVDTSATLDVILKVQTRHHTTTQILGQYNYTYSQLVNEREIGSSGKYAMPSPQIRAIFAPLYQEQGSFKGAHYVTEEEEGNGATPAHLFNFLLYLKSYGDLATVNDDNLGPAVHFVPCNLLEMLYAFVFSQEYGVALSGDRYPVTFTTRYNDMMNTLFTNAVRVSVRDGVQGNWSDSLGSDFAAIST
;
A
#
# COMPACT_ATOMS: atom_id res chain seq x y z
N MET A 1 -48.21 -82.71 -40.78
CA MET A 1 -47.24 -83.75 -40.32
C MET A 1 -45.99 -83.01 -39.86
N THR A 2 -45.34 -83.54 -38.82
CA THR A 2 -44.40 -82.97 -37.82
C THR A 2 -43.05 -82.39 -38.28
N TRP A 3 -42.45 -81.52 -37.41
CA TRP A 3 -41.04 -81.01 -37.24
C TRP A 3 -39.91 -82.09 -37.37
N PRO A 4 -38.55 -81.87 -37.29
CA PRO A 4 -37.69 -80.75 -36.75
C PRO A 4 -36.32 -80.50 -37.51
N PHE A 5 -35.36 -79.77 -36.89
CA PHE A 5 -33.92 -79.67 -37.22
C PHE A 5 -33.17 -81.02 -37.06
N ASP A 6 -32.16 -81.33 -37.92
CA ASP A 6 -30.82 -81.82 -37.50
C ASP A 6 -29.84 -82.06 -38.70
N ASP A 7 -28.69 -81.38 -38.60
CA ASP A 7 -27.29 -81.70 -38.94
C ASP A 7 -26.77 -82.38 -40.24
N SER A 8 -25.67 -81.73 -40.72
CA SER A 8 -24.42 -82.29 -41.32
C SER A 8 -24.50 -82.98 -42.71
N ASP A 9 -23.72 -82.62 -43.74
CA ASP A 9 -22.27 -82.41 -43.80
C ASP A 9 -21.80 -81.41 -44.89
N LEU A 10 -21.01 -80.43 -44.43
CA LEU A 10 -19.75 -79.87 -44.97
C LEU A 10 -19.54 -79.56 -46.48
N PRO A 11 -19.21 -78.30 -46.83
CA PRO A 11 -18.31 -77.99 -47.94
C PRO A 11 -16.85 -78.00 -47.48
N LEU A 12 -16.03 -78.79 -48.18
CA LEU A 12 -14.57 -78.75 -48.20
C LEU A 12 -14.05 -77.38 -48.67
N HIS A 13 -12.95 -76.89 -48.09
CA HIS A 13 -12.17 -75.80 -48.66
C HIS A 13 -10.71 -76.23 -48.82
N ASP A 14 -10.33 -76.51 -50.07
CA ASP A 14 -8.95 -76.46 -50.57
C ASP A 14 -8.48 -75.00 -50.55
N GLY A 15 -7.45 -74.67 -49.77
CA GLY A 15 -6.87 -73.33 -49.75
C GLY A 15 -5.55 -73.27 -48.99
N VAL A 16 -4.57 -72.58 -49.59
CA VAL A 16 -3.21 -72.36 -49.08
C VAL A 16 -3.22 -71.58 -47.75
N ASP A 17 -2.34 -71.96 -46.80
CA ASP A 17 -2.21 -71.36 -45.48
C ASP A 17 -2.04 -69.82 -45.54
N VAL A 18 -3.01 -69.09 -44.97
CA VAL A 18 -3.08 -67.62 -44.98
C VAL A 18 -2.55 -66.99 -43.70
N GLY A 19 -1.61 -67.64 -43.02
CA GLY A 19 -1.08 -67.17 -41.73
C GLY A 19 0.05 -66.14 -41.85
N GLY A 20 0.06 -65.13 -40.98
CA GLY A 20 1.12 -64.12 -40.87
C GLY A 20 2.48 -64.70 -40.43
N ALA A 21 3.54 -63.88 -40.45
CA ALA A 21 4.90 -64.32 -40.12
C ALA A 21 5.04 -64.87 -38.67
N GLN A 22 4.28 -64.31 -37.71
CA GLN A 22 4.23 -64.79 -36.32
C GLN A 22 3.51 -66.15 -36.18
N GLU A 23 2.41 -66.35 -36.90
CA GLU A 23 1.63 -67.59 -36.86
C GLU A 23 2.42 -68.78 -37.41
N ARG A 24 3.30 -68.54 -38.39
CA ARG A 24 4.24 -69.54 -38.92
C ARG A 24 5.38 -69.87 -37.93
N SER A 25 5.88 -68.88 -37.19
CA SER A 25 6.90 -69.07 -36.15
C SER A 25 6.36 -69.92 -34.99
N MET A 26 5.13 -69.62 -34.52
CA MET A 26 4.46 -70.39 -33.48
C MET A 26 4.16 -71.83 -33.90
N ALA A 27 3.79 -72.07 -35.15
CA ALA A 27 3.58 -73.43 -35.68
C ALA A 27 4.89 -74.24 -35.76
N GLN A 28 6.02 -73.60 -36.06
CA GLN A 28 7.33 -74.24 -36.09
C GLN A 28 7.87 -74.57 -34.70
N SER A 29 7.67 -73.69 -33.71
CA SER A 29 8.18 -73.90 -32.34
C SER A 29 7.54 -75.10 -31.62
N VAL A 30 6.34 -75.50 -32.04
CA VAL A 30 5.61 -76.67 -31.50
C VAL A 30 5.81 -77.96 -32.28
N GLY A 31 6.65 -77.96 -33.32
CA GLY A 31 6.97 -79.16 -34.10
C GLY A 31 5.89 -79.60 -35.10
N GLY A 32 5.00 -78.68 -35.51
CA GLY A 32 3.89 -78.95 -36.45
C GLY A 32 2.53 -79.18 -35.78
N TYR A 33 1.48 -79.35 -36.59
CA TYR A 33 0.08 -79.33 -36.14
C TYR A 33 -0.47 -80.64 -35.55
N GLN A 34 0.38 -81.64 -35.29
CA GLN A 34 -0.06 -82.95 -34.78
C GLN A 34 0.09 -83.07 -33.25
N GLY A 35 -1.03 -82.90 -32.53
CA GLY A 35 -1.16 -83.07 -31.08
C GLY A 35 -2.02 -81.97 -30.43
N ILE A 36 -2.59 -82.23 -29.24
CA ILE A 36 -3.24 -81.18 -28.44
C ILE A 36 -2.17 -80.46 -27.64
N ARG A 37 -1.82 -79.23 -28.03
CA ARG A 37 -0.89 -78.37 -27.30
C ARG A 37 -1.42 -76.94 -27.33
N THR A 38 -1.21 -76.23 -26.23
CA THR A 38 -1.54 -74.81 -26.08
C THR A 38 -0.22 -74.05 -25.95
N VAL A 39 -0.02 -73.04 -26.79
CA VAL A 39 1.11 -72.10 -26.68
C VAL A 39 0.56 -70.69 -26.60
N GLU A 40 1.13 -69.91 -25.69
CA GLU A 40 0.79 -68.52 -25.44
C GLU A 40 2.02 -67.67 -25.78
N GLU A 41 1.85 -66.68 -26.64
CA GLU A 41 2.90 -65.71 -26.98
C GLU A 41 2.39 -64.30 -26.66
N LEU A 42 3.23 -63.53 -25.96
CA LEU A 42 2.96 -62.14 -25.63
C LEU A 42 3.39 -61.24 -26.79
N ASN A 43 2.45 -60.47 -27.33
CA ASN A 43 2.71 -59.56 -28.44
C ASN A 43 3.39 -58.26 -27.94
N PRO A 44 4.08 -57.51 -28.83
CA PRO A 44 4.69 -56.21 -28.48
C PRO A 44 3.71 -55.15 -27.96
N ASP A 45 2.42 -55.29 -28.27
CA ASP A 45 1.34 -54.41 -27.81
C ASP A 45 0.73 -54.85 -26.45
N GLY A 46 1.26 -55.90 -25.83
CA GLY A 46 0.81 -56.46 -24.56
C GLY A 46 -0.37 -57.43 -24.67
N SER A 47 -0.93 -57.65 -25.86
CA SER A 47 -1.97 -58.67 -26.07
C SER A 47 -1.37 -60.08 -26.02
N MET A 48 -2.18 -61.08 -25.69
CA MET A 48 -1.73 -62.48 -25.67
C MET A 48 -2.40 -63.24 -26.80
N THR A 49 -1.60 -63.77 -27.73
CA THR A 49 -2.10 -64.67 -28.76
C THR A 49 -1.89 -66.11 -28.30
N ARG A 50 -2.99 -66.87 -28.23
CA ARG A 50 -2.99 -68.28 -27.88
C ARG A 50 -3.23 -69.12 -29.13
N LEU A 51 -2.29 -70.02 -29.43
CA LEU A 51 -2.46 -71.08 -30.41
C LEU A 51 -3.02 -72.32 -29.71
N ARG A 52 -4.16 -72.83 -30.19
CA ARG A 52 -4.72 -74.13 -29.83
C ARG A 52 -4.76 -75.04 -31.06
N THR A 53 -4.16 -76.22 -30.96
CA THR A 53 -4.26 -77.25 -32.01
C THR A 53 -5.24 -78.34 -31.58
N ARG A 54 -6.33 -78.51 -32.32
CA ARG A 54 -7.28 -79.63 -32.14
C ARG A 54 -7.39 -80.39 -33.45
N TRP A 55 -6.92 -81.63 -33.47
CA TRP A 55 -6.97 -82.53 -34.63
C TRP A 55 -6.42 -81.94 -35.95
N GLY A 56 -5.30 -81.21 -35.87
CA GLY A 56 -4.65 -80.64 -37.05
C GLY A 56 -5.19 -79.28 -37.51
N ARG A 57 -6.21 -78.72 -36.85
CA ARG A 57 -6.72 -77.37 -37.13
C ARG A 57 -6.10 -76.37 -36.14
N PRO A 58 -5.22 -75.44 -36.59
CA PRO A 58 -4.74 -74.36 -35.74
C PRO A 58 -5.83 -73.31 -35.56
N ILE A 59 -6.11 -72.96 -34.31
CA ILE A 59 -6.97 -71.83 -33.94
C ILE A 59 -6.07 -70.82 -33.23
N PHE A 60 -5.98 -69.62 -33.80
CA PHE A 60 -5.33 -68.47 -33.18
C PHE A 60 -6.41 -67.59 -32.55
N GLU A 61 -6.43 -67.56 -31.23
CA GLU A 61 -7.26 -66.65 -30.44
C GLU A 61 -6.34 -65.57 -29.90
N THR A 62 -6.46 -64.34 -30.41
CA THR A 62 -5.82 -63.19 -29.78
C THR A 62 -6.79 -62.65 -28.77
N ASP A 63 -6.49 -62.86 -27.49
CA ASP A 63 -7.14 -62.08 -26.46
C ASP A 63 -6.64 -60.64 -26.67
N PRO A 64 -7.51 -59.69 -27.07
CA PRO A 64 -7.10 -58.29 -27.07
C PRO A 64 -6.60 -57.99 -25.67
N VAL A 65 -5.67 -57.02 -25.53
CA VAL A 65 -5.41 -56.44 -24.22
C VAL A 65 -6.78 -56.10 -23.64
N ARG A 66 -7.27 -56.89 -22.68
CA ARG A 66 -8.25 -56.39 -21.73
C ARG A 66 -7.51 -55.19 -21.21
N ALA A 67 -7.97 -53.99 -21.59
CA ALA A 67 -7.49 -52.74 -21.05
C ALA A 67 -7.29 -53.05 -19.57
N SER A 68 -6.03 -53.12 -19.16
CA SER A 68 -5.68 -53.38 -17.77
C SER A 68 -6.57 -52.44 -17.01
N SER A 69 -7.38 -53.00 -16.09
CA SER A 69 -8.19 -52.29 -15.10
C SER A 69 -7.83 -50.81 -15.12
N SER A 70 -8.69 -49.96 -15.70
CA SER A 70 -8.44 -48.52 -15.88
C SER A 70 -7.61 -48.06 -14.69
N SER A 71 -6.32 -47.76 -14.90
CA SER A 71 -5.42 -47.42 -13.78
C SER A 71 -6.17 -46.35 -12.99
N GLN A 72 -6.41 -46.58 -11.69
CA GLN A 72 -7.17 -45.63 -10.89
C GLN A 72 -6.57 -44.25 -11.11
N LYS A 73 -7.31 -43.35 -11.79
CA LYS A 73 -6.88 -41.97 -11.98
C LYS A 73 -7.21 -41.25 -10.69
N TYR A 74 -6.17 -40.77 -10.02
CA TYR A 74 -6.27 -40.10 -8.73
C TYR A 74 -6.65 -38.63 -8.91
N ARG A 75 -7.46 -38.11 -7.99
CA ARG A 75 -7.59 -36.67 -7.79
C ARG A 75 -6.26 -36.08 -7.30
N GLY A 76 -6.01 -34.81 -7.59
CA GLY A 76 -4.85 -34.09 -7.06
C GLY A 76 -4.40 -32.96 -7.97
N PHE A 77 -3.23 -32.40 -7.66
CA PHE A 77 -2.67 -31.26 -8.36
C PHE A 77 -1.99 -31.71 -9.67
N VAL A 78 -2.37 -31.04 -10.76
CA VAL A 78 -1.88 -31.37 -12.10
C VAL A 78 -1.17 -30.16 -12.68
N ALA A 79 0.08 -30.35 -13.09
CA ALA A 79 0.79 -29.37 -13.90
C ALA A 79 0.71 -29.80 -15.37
N LYS A 80 0.38 -28.86 -16.26
CA LYS A 80 0.27 -29.11 -17.71
C LYS A 80 1.28 -28.25 -18.48
N ALA A 81 2.19 -28.91 -19.19
CA ALA A 81 3.07 -28.32 -20.18
C ALA A 81 2.51 -28.58 -21.59
N SER A 82 3.15 -28.01 -22.62
CA SER A 82 2.76 -28.23 -24.01
C SER A 82 2.94 -29.69 -24.46
N SER A 83 3.89 -30.41 -23.86
CA SER A 83 4.26 -31.79 -24.19
C SER A 83 3.47 -32.84 -23.43
N ARG A 84 3.15 -32.61 -22.14
CA ARG A 84 2.52 -33.57 -21.23
C ARG A 84 1.90 -32.89 -20.02
N ALA A 85 1.12 -33.65 -19.26
CA ALA A 85 0.68 -33.25 -17.92
C ALA A 85 1.15 -34.26 -16.87
N VAL A 86 1.40 -33.78 -15.66
CA VAL A 86 1.88 -34.56 -14.52
C VAL A 86 0.98 -34.38 -13.32
N LEU A 87 0.61 -35.48 -12.68
CA LEU A 87 0.02 -35.46 -11.34
C LEU A 87 1.17 -35.44 -10.33
N PHE A 88 1.11 -34.55 -9.35
CA PHE A 88 2.16 -34.41 -8.35
C PHE A 88 1.58 -34.15 -6.96
N ASP A 89 2.38 -34.45 -5.94
CA ASP A 89 2.09 -34.10 -4.55
C ASP A 89 2.39 -32.61 -4.32
N PRO A 90 1.40 -31.77 -3.96
CA PRO A 90 1.60 -30.32 -3.80
C PRO A 90 2.53 -29.96 -2.62
N TYR A 91 2.71 -30.84 -1.65
CA TYR A 91 3.50 -30.60 -0.44
C TYR A 91 4.97 -31.00 -0.62
N THR A 92 5.25 -32.03 -1.40
CA THR A 92 6.63 -32.52 -1.64
C THR A 92 7.15 -32.23 -3.05
N LEU A 93 6.27 -31.85 -3.98
CA LEU A 93 6.51 -31.75 -5.44
C LEU A 93 6.94 -33.07 -6.09
N THR A 94 6.71 -34.20 -5.42
CA THR A 94 7.00 -35.52 -5.99
C THR A 94 6.01 -35.82 -7.11
N VAL A 95 6.52 -36.21 -8.29
CA VAL A 95 5.67 -36.65 -9.41
C VAL A 95 5.06 -38.02 -9.08
N LEU A 96 3.72 -38.08 -9.11
CA LEU A 96 2.93 -39.28 -8.83
C LEU A 96 2.56 -40.03 -10.11
N ASP A 97 2.18 -39.31 -11.17
CA ASP A 97 1.96 -39.84 -12.52
C ASP A 97 2.56 -38.87 -13.54
N ALA A 98 3.63 -39.30 -14.20
CA ALA A 98 4.38 -38.49 -15.17
C ALA A 98 3.67 -38.33 -16.53
N ASN A 99 2.62 -39.12 -16.79
CA ASN A 99 1.85 -39.13 -18.04
C ASN A 99 0.35 -38.98 -17.75
N TYR A 100 0.02 -38.07 -16.83
CA TYR A 100 -1.36 -37.81 -16.46
C TYR A 100 -2.11 -37.16 -17.63
N THR A 101 -3.37 -37.56 -17.86
CA THR A 101 -4.19 -37.03 -18.95
C THR A 101 -5.40 -36.31 -18.34
N PRO A 102 -5.34 -34.99 -18.11
CA PRO A 102 -6.46 -34.24 -17.58
C PRO A 102 -7.58 -34.16 -18.62
N ALA A 103 -8.84 -34.14 -18.17
CA ALA A 103 -10.00 -34.14 -19.06
C ALA A 103 -10.21 -32.77 -19.74
N LEU A 104 -10.36 -31.72 -18.95
CA LEU A 104 -10.42 -30.30 -19.35
C LEU A 104 -9.75 -29.44 -18.26
N ASN A 105 -9.52 -28.16 -18.58
CA ASN A 105 -8.83 -27.23 -17.70
C ASN A 105 -9.77 -26.53 -16.68
N THR A 106 -11.08 -26.78 -16.72
CA THR A 106 -12.04 -26.19 -15.78
C THR A 106 -12.65 -27.24 -14.85
N TYR A 107 -12.81 -26.86 -13.58
CA TYR A 107 -13.30 -27.73 -12.53
C TYR A 107 -13.99 -26.91 -11.44
N SER A 108 -14.62 -27.57 -10.48
CA SER A 108 -15.00 -26.98 -9.20
C SER A 108 -14.69 -27.93 -8.06
N VAL A 109 -14.18 -27.37 -6.97
CA VAL A 109 -14.07 -28.07 -5.68
C VAL A 109 -15.42 -27.90 -5.00
N GLN A 110 -16.03 -29.01 -4.58
CA GLN A 110 -17.32 -28.97 -3.87
C GLN A 110 -17.13 -28.58 -2.41
N ASP A 111 -18.22 -28.23 -1.72
CA ASP A 111 -18.32 -28.00 -0.27
C ASP A 111 -18.43 -29.32 0.55
N PHE A 112 -18.13 -30.47 -0.07
CA PHE A 112 -18.23 -31.77 0.56
C PHE A 112 -17.28 -32.80 -0.05
N ALA A 113 -17.06 -33.90 0.68
CA ALA A 113 -16.33 -35.08 0.22
C ALA A 113 -17.24 -36.32 0.15
N THR A 114 -16.98 -37.18 -0.84
CA THR A 114 -17.52 -38.54 -0.92
C THR A 114 -16.42 -39.58 -0.94
N SER A 115 -16.79 -40.87 -0.88
CA SER A 115 -15.88 -41.98 -1.16
C SER A 115 -15.74 -42.30 -2.66
N TRP A 116 -16.38 -41.53 -3.55
CA TRP A 116 -16.38 -41.81 -4.99
C TRP A 116 -14.99 -41.60 -5.60
N ASN A 117 -14.38 -42.69 -6.07
CA ASN A 117 -13.01 -42.73 -6.60
C ASN A 117 -11.93 -42.17 -5.65
N VAL A 118 -12.17 -42.22 -4.34
CA VAL A 118 -11.19 -41.86 -3.30
C VAL A 118 -10.60 -43.14 -2.69
N PRO A 119 -9.28 -43.35 -2.74
CA PRO A 119 -8.63 -44.49 -2.08
C PRO A 119 -8.87 -44.47 -0.57
N VAL A 120 -9.04 -45.64 0.06
CA VAL A 120 -9.14 -45.75 1.53
C VAL A 120 -7.86 -45.31 2.26
N SER A 121 -6.74 -45.19 1.54
CA SER A 121 -5.47 -44.68 2.05
C SER A 121 -5.28 -43.17 1.84
N ASP A 122 -6.22 -42.50 1.19
CA ASP A 122 -6.18 -41.04 1.04
C ASP A 122 -6.50 -40.41 2.41
N THR A 123 -5.53 -39.68 2.95
CA THR A 123 -5.63 -38.95 4.23
C THR A 123 -5.47 -37.45 4.03
N THR A 124 -5.77 -36.94 2.84
CA THR A 124 -5.59 -35.52 2.49
C THR A 124 -6.72 -34.62 3.00
N ASP A 125 -7.85 -35.21 3.40
CA ASP A 125 -9.09 -34.53 3.79
C ASP A 125 -9.64 -33.55 2.72
N TRP A 126 -9.20 -33.71 1.47
CA TRP A 126 -9.67 -32.94 0.32
C TRP A 126 -11.12 -33.25 -0.03
N TYR A 127 -11.78 -32.23 -0.56
CA TYR A 127 -13.14 -32.30 -1.07
C TYR A 127 -13.20 -32.86 -2.49
N ASP A 128 -14.42 -33.16 -2.92
CA ASP A 128 -14.61 -33.72 -4.25
C ASP A 128 -14.35 -32.67 -5.32
N VAL A 129 -13.71 -33.10 -6.41
CA VAL A 129 -13.48 -32.25 -7.59
C VAL A 129 -14.38 -32.72 -8.72
N VAL A 130 -15.20 -31.81 -9.23
CA VAL A 130 -16.10 -32.05 -10.36
C VAL A 130 -15.54 -31.37 -11.61
N MET A 131 -15.62 -32.04 -12.74
CA MET A 131 -15.23 -31.48 -14.04
C MET A 131 -16.10 -32.00 -15.18
N PHE A 132 -16.22 -31.21 -16.24
CA PHE A 132 -16.75 -31.68 -17.52
C PHE A 132 -15.61 -32.22 -18.37
N ASP A 133 -15.81 -33.34 -19.07
CA ASP A 133 -14.83 -33.84 -20.05
C ASP A 133 -15.32 -33.75 -21.50
N GLY A 134 -16.43 -33.05 -21.72
CA GLY A 134 -17.09 -32.86 -23.02
C GLY A 134 -18.11 -33.94 -23.40
N GLN A 135 -18.18 -35.05 -22.66
CA GLN A 135 -19.22 -36.08 -22.85
C GLN A 135 -19.84 -36.58 -21.54
N THR A 136 -19.03 -36.61 -20.47
CA THR A 136 -19.38 -37.10 -19.15
C THR A 136 -18.98 -36.09 -18.07
N ILE A 137 -19.65 -36.19 -16.92
CA ILE A 137 -19.26 -35.50 -15.70
C ILE A 137 -18.33 -36.43 -14.93
N LYS A 138 -17.15 -35.93 -14.57
CA LYS A 138 -16.19 -36.66 -13.76
C LYS A 138 -16.18 -36.09 -12.35
N VAL A 139 -16.19 -36.99 -11.37
CA VAL A 139 -16.00 -36.71 -9.95
C VAL A 139 -14.71 -37.41 -9.52
N ASN A 140 -13.78 -36.66 -8.94
CA ASN A 140 -12.47 -37.15 -8.53
C ASN A 140 -11.74 -37.89 -9.66
N ALA A 141 -11.80 -37.37 -10.89
CA ALA A 141 -11.24 -37.96 -12.12
C ALA A 141 -11.93 -39.24 -12.67
N MET A 142 -12.98 -39.74 -12.03
CA MET A 142 -13.78 -40.88 -12.52
C MET A 142 -15.15 -40.43 -13.03
N ALA A 143 -15.57 -40.94 -14.19
CA ALA A 143 -16.88 -40.64 -14.75
C ALA A 143 -18.00 -41.10 -13.80
N MET A 144 -19.02 -40.25 -13.60
CA MET A 144 -20.18 -40.54 -12.75
C MET A 144 -21.44 -40.72 -13.61
N PRO A 145 -21.61 -41.88 -14.27
CA PRO A 145 -22.71 -42.10 -15.24
C PRO A 145 -24.09 -42.08 -14.58
N THR A 146 -24.17 -42.29 -13.26
CA THR A 146 -25.41 -42.22 -12.49
C THR A 146 -26.06 -40.85 -12.53
N LEU A 147 -25.34 -39.78 -12.89
CA LEU A 147 -25.94 -38.46 -13.09
C LEU A 147 -26.85 -38.40 -14.32
N GLY A 148 -26.64 -39.23 -15.34
CA GLY A 148 -27.48 -39.27 -16.54
C GLY A 148 -27.48 -37.97 -17.36
N ILE A 149 -26.45 -37.13 -17.22
CA ILE A 149 -26.30 -35.85 -17.93
C ILE A 149 -25.16 -35.95 -18.93
N VAL A 150 -25.40 -35.48 -20.16
CA VAL A 150 -24.36 -35.33 -21.19
C VAL A 150 -23.86 -33.89 -21.12
N ALA A 151 -22.61 -33.70 -20.70
CA ALA A 151 -21.98 -32.39 -20.55
C ALA A 151 -21.56 -31.80 -21.91
N ASN A 152 -22.56 -31.36 -22.69
CA ASN A 152 -22.42 -30.88 -24.08
C ASN A 152 -22.63 -29.36 -24.24
N GLN A 153 -22.29 -28.57 -23.21
CA GLN A 153 -22.35 -27.12 -23.29
C GLN A 153 -21.45 -26.58 -24.42
N ALA A 154 -21.88 -25.49 -25.07
CA ALA A 154 -21.17 -24.89 -26.20
C ALA A 154 -20.07 -23.89 -25.78
N PHE A 155 -19.85 -23.70 -24.49
CA PHE A 155 -18.94 -22.70 -23.92
C PHE A 155 -18.10 -23.29 -22.78
N GLN A 156 -16.95 -22.67 -22.51
CA GLN A 156 -16.13 -23.04 -21.35
C GLN A 156 -16.84 -22.67 -20.05
N ALA A 157 -16.96 -23.64 -19.15
CA ALA A 157 -17.68 -23.49 -17.90
C ALA A 157 -17.05 -24.32 -16.79
N ILE A 158 -17.22 -23.87 -15.56
CA ILE A 158 -17.03 -24.73 -14.39
C ILE A 158 -18.35 -25.48 -14.11
N PRO A 159 -18.28 -26.70 -13.57
CA PRO A 159 -19.46 -27.37 -13.05
C PRO A 159 -19.90 -26.73 -11.73
N TYR A 160 -21.20 -26.65 -11.50
CA TYR A 160 -21.78 -26.35 -10.20
C TYR A 160 -22.77 -27.45 -9.84
N VAL A 161 -22.70 -27.94 -8.60
CA VAL A 161 -23.58 -29.01 -8.10
C VAL A 161 -24.30 -28.55 -6.84
N ILE A 162 -25.63 -28.60 -6.86
CA ILE A 162 -26.44 -28.37 -5.65
C ILE A 162 -26.37 -29.61 -4.74
N ASN A 163 -25.73 -29.46 -3.60
CA ASN A 163 -25.59 -30.49 -2.57
C ASN A 163 -26.96 -30.96 -2.04
N ARG A 164 -27.15 -32.27 -1.89
CA ARG A 164 -28.39 -32.85 -1.31
C ARG A 164 -28.41 -32.80 0.22
N ASN A 165 -27.26 -32.62 0.87
CA ASN A 165 -27.07 -32.78 2.31
C ASN A 165 -27.45 -34.19 2.81
N ASP A 166 -27.18 -35.20 1.98
CA ASP A 166 -27.39 -36.64 2.27
C ASP A 166 -26.12 -37.41 1.88
N ALA A 167 -25.35 -37.87 2.87
CA ALA A 167 -24.06 -38.54 2.68
C ALA A 167 -24.13 -39.82 1.83
N SER A 168 -25.32 -40.38 1.62
CA SER A 168 -25.52 -41.56 0.75
C SER A 168 -25.85 -41.21 -0.70
N ASP A 169 -26.17 -39.95 -0.99
CA ASP A 169 -26.69 -39.48 -2.28
C ASP A 169 -26.44 -37.98 -2.50
N GLN A 170 -25.24 -37.49 -2.17
CA GLN A 170 -24.88 -36.06 -2.28
C GLN A 170 -25.09 -35.50 -3.70
N TYR A 171 -24.76 -36.29 -4.72
CA TYR A 171 -24.87 -35.94 -6.14
C TYR A 171 -26.23 -36.27 -6.78
N GLY A 172 -27.07 -37.08 -6.13
CA GLY A 172 -28.27 -37.63 -6.74
C GLY A 172 -28.02 -38.82 -7.68
N ASN A 173 -29.09 -39.25 -8.35
CA ASN A 173 -29.08 -40.34 -9.33
C ASN A 173 -29.96 -40.01 -10.55
N ALA A 174 -29.91 -40.86 -11.58
CA ALA A 174 -30.56 -40.61 -12.87
C ALA A 174 -32.09 -40.44 -12.75
N GLU A 175 -32.74 -41.19 -11.86
CA GLU A 175 -34.18 -41.08 -11.62
C GLU A 175 -34.53 -39.73 -11.00
N ARG A 176 -33.78 -39.30 -9.99
CA ARG A 176 -33.97 -37.99 -9.36
C ARG A 176 -33.59 -36.84 -10.28
N ASN A 177 -32.52 -36.98 -11.05
CA ASN A 177 -32.09 -35.98 -12.03
C ASN A 177 -33.11 -35.78 -13.15
N ALA A 178 -34.12 -36.64 -13.30
CA ALA A 178 -35.26 -36.39 -14.19
C ALA A 178 -36.18 -35.28 -13.65
N THR A 179 -36.27 -35.10 -12.33
CA THR A 179 -37.19 -34.17 -11.66
C THR A 179 -36.50 -33.05 -10.87
N GLU A 180 -35.29 -33.30 -10.36
CA GLU A 180 -34.44 -32.40 -9.57
C GLU A 180 -33.16 -32.08 -10.36
N LYS A 181 -32.97 -30.85 -10.85
CA LYS A 181 -31.73 -30.51 -11.59
C LYS A 181 -30.66 -29.99 -10.65
N ARG A 182 -29.57 -30.74 -10.52
CA ARG A 182 -28.48 -30.46 -9.58
C ARG A 182 -27.20 -29.97 -10.22
N VAL A 183 -26.94 -30.36 -11.47
CA VAL A 183 -25.70 -30.00 -12.17
C VAL A 183 -25.97 -28.89 -13.16
N PHE A 184 -25.13 -27.86 -13.09
CA PHE A 184 -25.17 -26.67 -13.92
C PHE A 184 -23.78 -26.40 -14.51
N ALA A 185 -23.74 -25.84 -15.72
CA ALA A 185 -22.53 -25.25 -16.28
C ALA A 185 -22.56 -23.74 -16.07
N VAL A 186 -21.56 -23.20 -15.38
CA VAL A 186 -21.41 -21.76 -15.16
C VAL A 186 -20.19 -21.27 -15.95
N GLY A 187 -20.44 -20.54 -17.02
CA GLY A 187 -19.42 -19.85 -17.80
C GLY A 187 -19.35 -18.37 -17.44
N ARG A 188 -18.53 -17.61 -18.18
CA ARG A 188 -18.35 -16.16 -17.94
C ARG A 188 -19.55 -15.32 -18.40
N SER A 189 -20.33 -15.81 -19.36
CA SER A 189 -21.49 -15.12 -19.95
C SER A 189 -22.78 -15.92 -19.92
N ASP A 190 -22.73 -17.22 -19.60
CA ASP A 190 -23.84 -18.14 -19.77
C ASP A 190 -23.91 -19.15 -18.61
N VAL A 191 -25.13 -19.46 -18.18
CA VAL A 191 -25.42 -20.55 -17.24
C VAL A 191 -26.37 -21.54 -17.91
N GLN A 192 -26.01 -22.82 -17.92
CA GLN A 192 -26.80 -23.88 -18.57
C GLN A 192 -27.27 -24.94 -17.58
N SER A 193 -28.51 -25.40 -17.78
CA SER A 193 -29.10 -26.59 -17.16
C SER A 193 -29.54 -27.61 -18.22
N TRP A 194 -29.48 -28.91 -17.89
CA TRP A 194 -29.82 -30.02 -18.81
C TRP A 194 -31.18 -30.68 -18.49
N GLY A 195 -32.18 -29.89 -18.12
CA GLY A 195 -33.49 -30.36 -17.63
C GLY A 195 -34.71 -29.70 -18.23
N GLY A 196 -35.82 -30.43 -18.35
CA GLY A 196 -37.14 -29.88 -18.74
C GLY A 196 -37.13 -29.01 -20.00
N SER A 197 -36.50 -29.51 -21.07
CA SER A 197 -36.16 -28.85 -22.35
C SER A 197 -34.77 -28.20 -22.43
N GLY A 198 -34.04 -28.10 -21.32
CA GLY A 198 -32.75 -27.41 -21.23
C GLY A 198 -32.94 -25.90 -21.24
N VAL A 199 -32.29 -25.19 -20.31
CA VAL A 199 -32.39 -23.73 -20.20
C VAL A 199 -30.99 -23.14 -20.16
N ILE A 200 -30.77 -22.08 -20.93
CA ILE A 200 -29.54 -21.29 -20.91
C ILE A 200 -29.95 -19.86 -20.57
N GLU A 201 -29.34 -19.31 -19.52
CA GLU A 201 -29.45 -17.89 -19.18
C GLU A 201 -28.16 -17.17 -19.54
N THR A 202 -28.30 -16.15 -20.39
CA THR A 202 -27.17 -15.38 -20.93
C THR A 202 -27.14 -13.96 -20.35
N LEU A 203 -25.93 -13.46 -20.06
CA LEU A 203 -25.63 -12.09 -19.66
C LEU A 203 -25.99 -11.11 -20.78
N THR A 204 -26.77 -10.08 -20.49
CA THR A 204 -27.20 -9.07 -21.47
C THR A 204 -26.52 -7.72 -21.26
N PRO A 205 -26.19 -6.97 -22.32
CA PRO A 205 -26.41 -7.28 -23.74
C PRO A 205 -25.39 -8.27 -24.31
N THR A 206 -25.80 -9.06 -25.31
CA THR A 206 -24.93 -10.01 -26.03
C THR A 206 -24.14 -9.32 -27.15
N ASP A 207 -24.74 -8.32 -27.79
CA ASP A 207 -24.17 -7.61 -28.95
C ASP A 207 -22.78 -7.04 -28.65
N ALA A 208 -22.57 -6.54 -27.42
CA ALA A 208 -21.27 -6.00 -27.01
C ALA A 208 -20.14 -7.05 -27.07
N ARG A 209 -20.44 -8.32 -26.83
CA ARG A 209 -19.47 -9.43 -26.94
C ARG A 209 -19.30 -9.90 -28.37
N THR A 210 -20.39 -9.99 -29.13
CA THR A 210 -20.33 -10.44 -30.53
C THR A 210 -19.72 -9.41 -31.48
N GLU A 211 -19.62 -8.16 -31.03
CA GLU A 211 -18.96 -7.05 -31.75
C GLU A 211 -17.54 -6.75 -31.20
N ASP A 212 -16.99 -7.60 -30.33
CA ASP A 212 -15.66 -7.46 -29.72
C ASP A 212 -15.46 -6.12 -28.98
N ARG A 213 -16.49 -5.66 -28.27
CA ARG A 213 -16.48 -4.42 -27.48
C ARG A 213 -16.50 -4.62 -25.97
N ALA A 214 -16.49 -5.86 -25.51
CA ALA A 214 -16.71 -6.21 -24.12
C ALA A 214 -15.62 -7.13 -23.57
N MET A 215 -15.16 -6.83 -22.35
CA MET A 215 -14.41 -7.76 -21.52
C MET A 215 -15.36 -8.42 -20.54
N THR A 216 -15.38 -9.75 -20.52
CA THR A 216 -16.12 -10.50 -19.49
C THR A 216 -15.34 -10.51 -18.18
N VAL A 217 -16.05 -10.52 -17.06
CA VAL A 217 -15.52 -10.69 -15.72
C VAL A 217 -15.53 -12.18 -15.38
N GLY A 218 -14.66 -12.64 -14.47
CA GLY A 218 -14.71 -14.02 -13.98
C GLY A 218 -16.07 -14.31 -13.37
N GLN A 219 -16.64 -15.48 -13.63
CA GLN A 219 -17.86 -15.92 -12.96
C GLN A 219 -17.58 -16.20 -11.48
N ARG A 220 -18.57 -15.93 -10.63
CA ARG A 220 -18.55 -16.27 -9.20
C ARG A 220 -19.75 -17.15 -8.88
N VAL A 221 -19.53 -18.26 -8.20
CA VAL A 221 -20.59 -19.10 -7.65
C VAL A 221 -20.67 -18.95 -6.13
N ASP A 222 -21.86 -19.11 -5.57
CA ASP A 222 -22.12 -19.09 -4.14
C ASP A 222 -22.94 -20.33 -3.76
N PHE A 223 -22.28 -21.25 -3.05
CA PHE A 223 -22.87 -22.51 -2.59
C PHE A 223 -23.96 -22.34 -1.53
N SER A 224 -23.96 -21.22 -0.79
CA SER A 224 -24.94 -20.97 0.26
C SER A 224 -26.31 -20.54 -0.28
N THR A 225 -26.32 -19.92 -1.47
CA THR A 225 -27.52 -19.36 -2.09
C THR A 225 -27.90 -20.05 -3.41
N ASP A 226 -27.06 -20.96 -3.89
CA ASP A 226 -27.17 -21.56 -5.23
C ASP A 226 -27.25 -20.49 -6.33
N THR A 227 -26.37 -19.48 -6.25
CA THR A 227 -26.35 -18.38 -7.22
C THR A 227 -25.02 -18.27 -7.97
N ALA A 228 -25.12 -17.90 -9.24
CA ALA A 228 -23.99 -17.50 -10.07
C ALA A 228 -24.08 -16.00 -10.40
N TRP A 229 -22.93 -15.34 -10.41
CA TRP A 229 -22.78 -13.95 -10.82
C TRP A 229 -21.91 -13.84 -12.06
N LEU A 230 -22.46 -13.20 -13.08
CA LEU A 230 -21.81 -12.89 -14.34
C LEU A 230 -21.66 -11.38 -14.49
N GLY A 231 -20.63 -10.93 -15.21
CA GLY A 231 -20.40 -9.51 -15.43
C GLY A 231 -19.60 -9.22 -16.70
N GLN A 232 -19.77 -8.02 -17.23
CA GLN A 232 -18.97 -7.52 -18.35
C GLN A 232 -18.83 -6.00 -18.30
N LEU A 233 -17.69 -5.53 -18.78
CA LEU A 233 -17.36 -4.12 -18.99
C LEU A 233 -17.25 -3.88 -20.51
N PHE A 234 -17.90 -2.83 -21.03
CA PHE A 234 -17.90 -2.55 -22.48
C PHE A 234 -18.07 -1.06 -22.81
N TYR A 235 -17.60 -0.65 -23.98
CA TYR A 235 -17.79 0.70 -24.54
C TYR A 235 -19.01 0.74 -25.50
N PRO A 236 -19.60 1.90 -25.82
CA PRO A 236 -20.81 2.00 -26.65
C PRO A 236 -20.68 1.46 -28.08
N ALA A 237 -21.81 1.12 -28.69
CA ALA A 237 -21.85 0.69 -30.09
C ALA A 237 -21.47 1.83 -31.05
N ALA A 238 -20.92 1.46 -32.22
CA ALA A 238 -20.48 2.39 -33.27
C ALA A 238 -19.38 3.39 -32.85
N GLN A 239 -18.67 3.11 -31.75
CA GLN A 239 -17.53 3.88 -31.27
C GLN A 239 -16.34 2.96 -31.06
N THR A 240 -15.14 3.53 -30.99
CA THR A 240 -13.94 2.85 -30.48
C THR A 240 -13.88 2.98 -28.96
N TRP A 241 -12.96 2.25 -28.32
CA TRP A 241 -12.78 2.25 -26.86
C TRP A 241 -12.52 3.66 -26.27
N ASP A 242 -11.91 4.55 -27.06
CA ASP A 242 -11.59 5.94 -26.77
C ASP A 242 -12.63 6.96 -27.26
N GLY A 243 -13.77 6.49 -27.78
CA GLY A 243 -14.86 7.34 -28.24
C GLY A 243 -15.55 8.15 -27.12
N ALA A 244 -16.34 9.15 -27.50
CA ALA A 244 -16.94 10.12 -26.57
C ALA A 244 -18.05 9.55 -25.65
N GLY A 245 -18.67 8.40 -25.95
CA GLY A 245 -19.77 7.83 -25.16
C GLY A 245 -19.29 6.91 -24.04
N GLU A 246 -19.89 7.00 -22.85
CA GLU A 246 -19.36 6.36 -21.61
C GLU A 246 -19.38 4.84 -21.62
N TRP A 247 -18.45 4.25 -20.85
CA TRP A 247 -18.37 2.82 -20.64
C TRP A 247 -19.50 2.35 -19.72
N TYR A 248 -19.91 1.10 -19.92
CA TYR A 248 -21.00 0.46 -19.20
C TYR A 248 -20.53 -0.81 -18.52
N TYR A 249 -21.13 -1.08 -17.36
CA TYR A 249 -20.98 -2.36 -16.68
C TYR A 249 -22.35 -2.99 -16.48
N THR A 250 -22.49 -4.23 -16.94
CA THR A 250 -23.71 -5.04 -16.75
C THR A 250 -23.39 -6.32 -16.02
N SER A 251 -24.31 -6.74 -15.16
CA SER A 251 -24.22 -7.97 -14.39
C SER A 251 -25.47 -8.84 -14.58
N ALA A 252 -25.34 -10.12 -14.27
CA ALA A 252 -26.48 -11.02 -14.14
C ALA A 252 -26.29 -11.89 -12.91
N GLN A 253 -27.29 -11.90 -12.04
CA GLN A 253 -27.44 -12.91 -11.00
C GLN A 253 -28.31 -14.02 -11.56
N VAL A 254 -27.82 -15.26 -11.54
CA VAL A 254 -28.58 -16.43 -11.98
C VAL A 254 -28.74 -17.37 -10.79
N GLN A 255 -29.96 -17.51 -10.31
CA GLN A 255 -30.30 -18.50 -9.28
C GLN A 255 -30.51 -19.86 -9.93
N MET A 256 -29.87 -20.89 -9.38
CA MET A 256 -29.96 -22.28 -9.82
C MET A 256 -30.95 -23.01 -8.92
N LEU A 257 -31.94 -23.68 -9.51
CA LEU A 257 -33.06 -24.28 -8.79
C LEU A 257 -33.17 -25.78 -9.10
N LEU A 258 -33.56 -26.55 -8.08
CA LEU A 258 -33.84 -27.98 -8.24
C LEU A 258 -35.09 -28.24 -9.08
N THR A 259 -36.08 -27.34 -9.09
CA THR A 259 -37.40 -27.56 -9.69
C THR A 259 -37.62 -26.76 -10.98
N SER A 260 -38.67 -27.13 -11.72
CA SER A 260 -39.02 -26.56 -13.03
C SER A 260 -38.94 -25.03 -13.06
N THR A 261 -38.35 -24.49 -14.13
CA THR A 261 -37.66 -23.20 -14.35
C THR A 261 -36.14 -23.33 -14.31
N TYR A 262 -35.59 -24.04 -13.31
CA TYR A 262 -34.16 -24.40 -13.12
C TYR A 262 -33.14 -23.25 -13.07
N LEU A 263 -33.36 -22.16 -13.79
CA LEU A 263 -32.57 -20.94 -13.79
C LEU A 263 -33.51 -19.74 -13.67
N VAL A 264 -33.18 -18.79 -12.79
CA VAL A 264 -33.86 -17.50 -12.68
C VAL A 264 -32.83 -16.39 -12.76
N LYS A 265 -32.89 -15.60 -13.82
CA LYS A 265 -31.97 -14.48 -14.04
C LYS A 265 -32.55 -13.15 -13.56
N VAL A 266 -31.72 -12.38 -12.85
CA VAL A 266 -31.92 -10.96 -12.56
C VAL A 266 -30.77 -10.19 -13.20
N ALA A 267 -31.10 -9.32 -14.16
CA ALA A 267 -30.11 -8.46 -14.82
C ALA A 267 -29.85 -7.18 -14.02
N GLY A 268 -28.59 -6.75 -13.98
CA GLY A 268 -28.14 -5.52 -13.34
C GLY A 268 -27.35 -4.64 -14.30
N ASN A 269 -27.38 -3.34 -14.06
CA ASN A 269 -26.52 -2.34 -14.70
C ASN A 269 -25.96 -1.41 -13.63
N SER A 270 -24.79 -0.84 -13.90
CA SER A 270 -24.17 0.15 -13.02
C SER A 270 -23.45 1.21 -13.85
N ASN A 271 -23.36 2.41 -13.29
CA ASN A 271 -22.55 3.46 -13.89
C ASN A 271 -21.09 3.16 -13.62
N VAL A 272 -20.25 3.34 -14.64
CA VAL A 272 -18.80 3.28 -14.49
C VAL A 272 -18.25 4.66 -14.14
N ALA A 273 -18.68 5.70 -14.87
CA ALA A 273 -18.23 7.08 -14.65
C ALA A 273 -18.93 7.70 -13.44
N MET A 274 -18.17 8.00 -12.39
CA MET A 274 -18.68 8.65 -11.18
C MET A 274 -18.78 10.15 -11.41
N THR A 275 -19.84 10.78 -10.89
CA THR A 275 -20.00 12.23 -11.06
C THR A 275 -18.84 12.97 -10.38
N PRO A 276 -18.03 13.77 -11.11
CA PRO A 276 -16.98 14.56 -10.49
C PRO A 276 -17.59 15.62 -9.57
N PRO A 277 -17.02 15.89 -8.37
CA PRO A 277 -17.51 16.96 -7.51
C PRO A 277 -17.38 18.30 -8.24
N SER A 278 -18.51 18.93 -8.52
CA SER A 278 -18.55 20.26 -9.12
C SER A 278 -18.37 21.33 -8.05
N PHE A 279 -17.52 22.33 -8.30
CA PHE A 279 -17.38 23.45 -7.39
C PHE A 279 -18.70 24.22 -7.29
N SER A 280 -19.20 24.37 -6.06
CA SER A 280 -20.31 25.27 -5.74
C SER A 280 -19.92 26.74 -5.92
N GLY A 281 -20.89 27.65 -5.79
CA GLY A 281 -20.61 29.09 -5.85
C GLY A 281 -19.67 29.58 -4.73
N PRO A 282 -19.06 30.77 -4.90
CA PRO A 282 -18.13 31.32 -3.93
C PRO A 282 -18.79 31.52 -2.57
N THR A 283 -18.16 31.00 -1.52
CA THR A 283 -18.52 31.27 -0.13
C THR A 283 -17.49 32.21 0.49
N ALA A 284 -17.93 33.39 0.96
CA ALA A 284 -17.06 34.36 1.59
C ALA A 284 -17.00 34.18 3.12
N SER A 285 -15.83 34.34 3.72
CA SER A 285 -15.66 34.43 5.16
C SER A 285 -14.51 35.36 5.54
N SER A 286 -14.42 35.74 6.82
CA SER A 286 -13.31 36.56 7.32
C SER A 286 -13.01 36.20 8.77
N GLY A 287 -11.79 36.51 9.22
CA GLY A 287 -11.38 36.21 10.58
C GLY A 287 -9.95 36.64 10.88
N SER A 288 -9.44 36.13 11.99
CA SER A 288 -8.05 36.34 12.42
C SER A 288 -7.37 34.99 12.64
N MET A 289 -6.06 34.94 12.42
CA MET A 289 -5.23 33.76 12.67
C MET A 289 -3.85 34.18 13.19
N SER A 290 -3.12 33.21 13.74
CA SER A 290 -1.74 33.40 14.15
C SER A 290 -0.92 32.16 13.84
N THR A 291 0.26 32.35 13.26
CA THR A 291 1.16 31.26 12.85
C THR A 291 2.49 31.45 13.56
N ASN A 292 2.91 30.46 14.35
CA ASN A 292 4.19 30.51 15.05
C ASN A 292 5.36 30.51 14.06
N ILE A 293 6.41 31.27 14.39
CA ILE A 293 7.66 31.35 13.64
C ILE A 293 8.84 31.41 14.61
N THR A 294 9.99 30.90 14.18
CA THR A 294 11.27 31.17 14.85
C THR A 294 11.84 32.47 14.27
N MET A 295 12.18 33.42 15.13
CA MET A 295 12.76 34.68 14.71
C MET A 295 14.29 34.56 14.58
N PRO A 296 14.93 35.34 13.68
CA PRO A 296 16.39 35.37 13.59
C PRO A 296 17.06 35.69 14.94
N PRO A 297 18.26 35.18 15.26
CA PRO A 297 18.92 35.53 16.52
C PRO A 297 19.11 37.05 16.69
N THR A 298 18.76 37.59 17.86
CA THR A 298 18.89 39.01 18.20
C THR A 298 19.59 39.22 19.53
N ALA A 299 20.12 40.42 19.78
CA ALA A 299 20.71 40.74 21.07
C ALA A 299 19.61 40.84 22.13
N ILE A 300 19.70 40.05 23.22
CA ILE A 300 18.68 39.98 24.27
C ILE A 300 19.20 40.34 25.67
N ALA A 301 20.52 40.35 25.85
CA ALA A 301 21.20 40.75 27.08
C ALA A 301 22.63 41.21 26.76
N MET A 302 23.38 41.59 27.80
CA MET A 302 24.82 41.80 27.77
C MET A 302 25.47 40.75 28.66
N TYR A 303 26.72 40.40 28.35
CA TYR A 303 27.54 39.61 29.26
C TYR A 303 28.97 40.15 29.32
N GLY A 304 29.69 39.77 30.36
CA GLY A 304 31.10 40.10 30.47
C GLY A 304 31.80 39.43 31.63
N ASP A 305 33.12 39.43 31.54
CA ASP A 305 34.02 38.83 32.52
C ASP A 305 34.44 39.84 33.59
N ALA A 306 35.08 39.36 34.66
CA ALA A 306 35.65 40.26 35.66
C ALA A 306 36.79 41.07 35.03
N HIS A 307 36.69 42.39 35.10
CA HIS A 307 37.66 43.32 34.55
C HIS A 307 38.63 43.83 35.61
N ASP A 308 38.12 44.21 36.78
CA ASP A 308 38.95 44.69 37.89
C ASP A 308 38.85 43.76 39.09
N VAL A 309 40.00 43.30 39.57
CA VAL A 309 40.13 42.55 40.83
C VAL A 309 41.13 43.30 41.71
N ILE A 310 40.63 43.93 42.77
CA ILE A 310 41.43 44.51 43.82
C ILE A 310 41.56 43.46 44.91
N TYR A 311 42.79 43.03 45.21
CA TYR A 311 43.05 42.06 46.27
C TYR A 311 43.28 42.75 47.62
N ALA A 312 42.79 42.11 48.68
CA ALA A 312 43.05 42.53 50.04
C ALA A 312 44.55 42.44 50.37
N ASN A 313 45.02 43.41 51.16
CA ASN A 313 46.32 43.41 51.82
C ASN A 313 46.13 43.76 53.30
N PHE A 314 45.58 42.80 54.05
CA PHE A 314 45.22 42.97 55.45
C PHE A 314 46.46 43.20 56.34
N PRO A 315 46.44 44.16 57.29
CA PRO A 315 45.31 45.02 57.66
C PRO A 315 45.24 46.36 56.89
N SER A 316 46.22 46.68 56.04
CA SER A 316 46.35 47.99 55.38
C SER A 316 45.27 48.29 54.34
N LEU A 317 44.80 47.26 53.63
CA LEU A 317 43.70 47.29 52.69
C LEU A 317 42.84 46.05 52.95
N PRO A 318 41.95 46.08 53.95
CA PRO A 318 41.36 44.86 54.48
C PRO A 318 40.17 44.36 53.65
N TYR A 319 40.11 44.65 52.35
CA TYR A 319 39.01 44.25 51.49
C TYR A 319 39.50 43.87 50.09
N SER A 320 38.76 42.98 49.44
CA SER A 320 38.87 42.73 48.00
C SER A 320 37.64 43.26 47.28
N TYR A 321 37.79 43.68 46.03
CA TYR A 321 36.69 44.24 45.25
C TYR A 321 36.79 43.75 43.81
N ILE A 322 35.72 43.12 43.33
CA ILE A 322 35.63 42.52 42.01
C ILE A 322 34.59 43.29 41.21
N ARG A 323 34.92 43.65 39.97
CA ARG A 323 33.99 44.31 39.03
C ARG A 323 33.96 43.60 37.69
N TRP A 324 32.76 43.57 37.10
CA TRP A 324 32.52 43.07 35.75
C TRP A 324 32.22 44.23 34.82
N ARG A 325 32.71 44.13 33.59
CA ARG A 325 32.43 45.07 32.51
C ARG A 325 31.70 44.32 31.42
N PHE A 326 30.73 44.95 30.76
CA PHE A 326 30.04 44.32 29.65
C PHE A 326 30.88 44.38 28.37
N ASP A 327 31.23 43.21 27.83
CA ASP A 327 32.15 43.08 26.71
C ASP A 327 31.44 42.80 25.39
N ALA A 328 30.29 42.11 25.44
CA ALA A 328 29.54 41.75 24.27
C ALA A 328 28.03 41.58 24.56
N PRO A 329 27.17 41.70 23.53
CA PRO A 329 25.78 41.31 23.65
C PRO A 329 25.66 39.78 23.66
N TYR A 330 24.74 39.27 24.49
CA TYR A 330 24.28 37.89 24.39
C TYR A 330 23.17 37.80 23.34
N ILE A 331 23.39 36.96 22.34
CA ILE A 331 22.51 36.79 21.17
C ILE A 331 21.78 35.45 21.29
N ALA A 332 20.46 35.47 21.09
CA ALA A 332 19.63 34.27 21.11
C ALA A 332 18.47 34.36 20.12
N GLU A 333 17.98 33.21 19.67
CA GLU A 333 16.73 33.11 18.93
C GLU A 333 15.54 33.36 19.84
N LEU A 334 14.53 34.05 19.31
CA LEU A 334 13.27 34.30 20.00
C LEU A 334 12.14 33.56 19.30
N ASN A 335 11.21 33.01 20.08
CA ASN A 335 9.97 32.51 19.52
C ASN A 335 9.07 33.69 19.14
N GLY A 336 8.37 33.57 18.02
CA GLY A 336 7.42 34.57 17.58
C GLY A 336 6.22 33.98 16.86
N PHE A 337 5.36 34.85 16.34
CA PHE A 337 4.22 34.50 15.53
C PHE A 337 3.90 35.61 14.53
N VAL A 338 3.32 35.24 13.39
CA VAL A 338 2.69 36.16 12.45
C VAL A 338 1.21 36.22 12.79
N SER A 339 0.73 37.38 13.23
CA SER A 339 -0.69 37.67 13.37
C SER A 339 -1.24 38.13 12.04
N ALA A 340 -2.38 37.60 11.62
CA ALA A 340 -3.02 37.98 10.38
C ALA A 340 -4.53 38.12 10.55
N THR A 341 -5.12 39.12 9.90
CA THR A 341 -6.56 39.10 9.56
C THR A 341 -6.70 38.64 8.11
N PHE A 342 -7.76 37.90 7.79
CA PHE A 342 -7.98 37.40 6.44
C PHE A 342 -9.40 37.67 5.96
N THR A 343 -9.52 37.90 4.66
CA THR A 343 -10.76 37.72 3.91
C THR A 343 -10.58 36.51 3.01
N ARG A 344 -11.54 35.59 3.03
CA ARG A 344 -11.49 34.31 2.34
C ARG A 344 -12.62 34.21 1.33
N THR A 345 -12.28 33.71 0.14
CA THR A 345 -13.25 33.13 -0.79
C THR A 345 -13.00 31.64 -0.88
N SER A 346 -14.03 30.82 -0.74
CA SER A 346 -13.94 29.36 -0.79
C SER A 346 -14.86 28.79 -1.87
N TYR A 347 -14.36 27.83 -2.62
CA TYR A 347 -15.12 26.98 -3.53
C TYR A 347 -14.94 25.54 -3.07
N ALA A 348 -16.04 24.81 -2.95
CA ALA A 348 -16.02 23.41 -2.53
C ALA A 348 -17.02 22.59 -3.33
N GLY A 349 -16.66 21.36 -3.65
CA GLY A 349 -17.53 20.35 -4.23
C GLY A 349 -17.38 19.03 -3.48
N ILE A 350 -18.49 18.33 -3.31
CA ILE A 350 -18.53 16.96 -2.78
C ILE A 350 -19.40 16.10 -3.70
N ALA A 351 -19.06 14.84 -3.85
CA ALA A 351 -19.84 13.85 -4.58
C ALA A 351 -19.70 12.49 -3.90
N ALA A 352 -20.77 11.70 -3.91
CA ALA A 352 -20.75 10.32 -3.46
C ALA A 352 -21.75 9.50 -4.29
N SER A 353 -21.45 8.24 -4.52
CA SER A 353 -22.33 7.29 -5.20
C SER A 353 -22.08 5.88 -4.66
N SER A 354 -23.05 4.99 -4.85
CA SER A 354 -22.90 3.58 -4.56
C SER A 354 -23.42 2.80 -5.77
N GLU A 355 -22.57 1.94 -6.33
CA GLU A 355 -22.83 1.18 -7.56
C GLU A 355 -22.69 -0.32 -7.30
N SER A 356 -23.46 -1.17 -8.00
CA SER A 356 -23.35 -2.63 -7.84
C SER A 356 -22.77 -3.30 -9.07
N GLN A 357 -21.60 -3.94 -8.91
CA GLN A 357 -20.89 -4.67 -9.97
C GLN A 357 -20.75 -6.14 -9.55
N SER A 358 -21.38 -7.04 -10.31
CA SER A 358 -21.38 -8.49 -10.07
C SER A 358 -21.69 -8.92 -8.63
N GLY A 359 -22.66 -8.25 -7.99
CA GLY A 359 -23.09 -8.57 -6.62
C GLY A 359 -22.13 -8.07 -5.54
N ARG A 360 -21.24 -7.14 -5.88
CA ARG A 360 -20.42 -6.35 -4.96
C ARG A 360 -20.84 -4.89 -5.03
N THR A 361 -20.77 -4.19 -3.90
CA THR A 361 -21.05 -2.76 -3.82
C THR A 361 -19.75 -1.98 -3.90
N LEU A 362 -19.72 -0.96 -4.74
CA LEU A 362 -18.64 0.01 -4.87
C LEU A 362 -19.10 1.36 -4.34
N ASP A 363 -18.40 1.89 -3.35
CA ASP A 363 -18.71 3.17 -2.74
C ASP A 363 -17.71 4.23 -3.19
N TYR A 364 -18.22 5.26 -3.87
CA TYR A 364 -17.45 6.41 -4.33
C TYR A 364 -17.65 7.58 -3.36
N SER A 365 -16.55 8.24 -3.00
CA SER A 365 -16.54 9.47 -2.23
C SER A 365 -15.51 10.44 -2.80
N ALA A 366 -15.88 11.70 -2.95
CA ALA A 366 -14.98 12.71 -3.46
C ALA A 366 -15.26 14.09 -2.86
N SER A 367 -14.18 14.84 -2.61
CA SER A 367 -14.21 16.23 -2.20
C SER A 367 -13.10 17.02 -2.90
N ASN A 368 -13.37 18.29 -3.19
CA ASN A 368 -12.38 19.21 -3.73
C ASN A 368 -12.69 20.62 -3.22
N THR A 369 -11.74 21.23 -2.52
CA THR A 369 -11.89 22.55 -1.89
C THR A 369 -10.72 23.43 -2.26
N LYS A 370 -11.00 24.63 -2.78
CA LYS A 370 -10.02 25.69 -3.07
C LYS A 370 -10.40 26.95 -2.31
N GLN A 371 -9.41 27.54 -1.64
CA GLN A 371 -9.54 28.75 -0.83
C GLN A 371 -8.55 29.80 -1.30
N TRP A 372 -9.00 31.06 -1.31
CA TRP A 372 -8.17 32.24 -1.53
C TRP A 372 -8.30 33.15 -0.32
N ASP A 373 -7.19 33.42 0.34
CA ASP A 373 -7.11 34.40 1.41
C ASP A 373 -6.34 35.63 0.94
N VAL A 374 -6.91 36.81 1.20
CA VAL A 374 -6.12 38.05 1.25
C VAL A 374 -5.88 38.34 2.72
N ARG A 375 -4.62 38.32 3.13
CA ARG A 375 -4.21 38.47 4.52
C ARG A 375 -3.49 39.79 4.75
N SER A 376 -3.84 40.45 5.85
CA SER A 376 -3.08 41.58 6.40
C SER A 376 -2.26 41.06 7.58
N GLU A 377 -0.94 40.97 7.42
CA GLU A 377 -0.10 40.23 8.35
C GLU A 377 0.90 41.14 9.09
N ARG A 378 1.35 40.69 10.26
CA ARG A 378 2.40 41.33 11.05
C ARG A 378 3.09 40.34 12.01
N PRO A 379 4.43 40.30 12.06
CA PRO A 379 5.18 39.47 12.99
C PRO A 379 5.28 40.11 14.38
N PHE A 380 5.23 39.26 15.40
CA PHE A 380 5.37 39.57 16.81
C PHE A 380 6.30 38.56 17.50
N VAL A 381 7.13 39.03 18.40
CA VAL A 381 7.84 38.21 19.38
C VAL A 381 6.83 37.73 20.42
N HIS A 382 6.91 36.46 20.83
CA HIS A 382 6.08 35.92 21.91
C HIS A 382 6.50 36.47 23.27
N ALA A 383 5.53 36.56 24.19
CA ALA A 383 5.83 36.64 25.61
C ALA A 383 6.52 35.33 26.03
N GLN A 384 7.74 35.43 26.56
CA GLN A 384 8.57 34.26 26.83
C GLN A 384 9.67 34.56 27.85
N PHE A 385 10.22 33.50 28.45
CA PHE A 385 11.46 33.56 29.21
C PHE A 385 12.55 32.82 28.44
N VAL A 386 13.66 33.51 28.15
CA VAL A 386 14.81 32.94 27.46
C VAL A 386 15.93 32.75 28.48
N PRO A 387 16.24 31.51 28.91
CA PRO A 387 17.30 31.27 29.87
C PRO A 387 18.68 31.56 29.27
N TYR A 388 19.62 31.99 30.10
CA TYR A 388 21.04 32.04 29.73
C TYR A 388 21.69 30.66 29.93
N PRO A 389 22.89 30.41 29.36
CA PRO A 389 23.48 29.06 29.28
C PRO A 389 23.69 28.36 30.63
N THR A 390 23.84 29.13 31.70
CA THR A 390 24.05 28.65 33.07
C THR A 390 23.33 29.57 34.05
N THR A 391 22.72 29.00 35.08
CA THR A 391 21.90 29.73 36.06
C THR A 391 22.50 29.66 37.46
N HIS A 392 22.21 30.67 38.27
CA HIS A 392 22.55 30.76 39.69
C HIS A 392 21.29 31.09 40.51
N THR A 393 21.32 30.90 41.83
CA THR A 393 20.15 31.08 42.73
C THR A 393 20.09 32.43 43.43
N GLY A 394 21.13 33.26 43.30
CA GLY A 394 21.19 34.60 43.88
C GLY A 394 22.48 35.33 43.57
N ASN A 395 22.50 36.63 43.86
CA ASN A 395 23.65 37.49 43.65
C ASN A 395 24.19 37.98 44.99
N ALA A 396 25.47 37.69 45.26
CA ALA A 396 26.18 38.33 46.36
C ALA A 396 26.60 39.74 45.92
N PHE A 397 26.29 40.74 46.74
CA PHE A 397 26.81 42.10 46.61
C PHE A 397 28.03 42.33 47.50
N ASN A 398 28.02 41.65 48.64
CA ASN A 398 29.15 41.59 49.53
C ASN A 398 29.18 40.25 50.26
N ASP A 399 30.35 39.88 50.72
CA ASP A 399 30.54 38.80 51.68
C ASP A 399 31.62 39.21 52.68
N ARG A 400 31.53 38.66 53.89
CA ARG A 400 32.35 39.08 55.02
C ARG A 400 33.18 37.95 55.56
N LEU A 401 34.50 38.15 55.61
CA LEU A 401 35.39 37.20 56.25
C LEU A 401 35.37 37.42 57.76
N ASN A 402 35.02 36.39 58.50
CA ASN A 402 35.03 36.38 59.96
C ASN A 402 36.00 35.31 60.47
N ALA A 403 36.26 35.36 61.77
CA ALA A 403 37.20 34.47 62.41
C ALA A 403 36.69 34.04 63.80
N THR A 404 36.97 32.79 64.16
CA THR A 404 37.13 32.40 65.57
C THR A 404 38.57 32.67 66.00
N TYR A 405 38.98 32.20 67.18
CA TYR A 405 40.37 32.37 67.63
C TYR A 405 41.40 31.65 66.73
N ASP A 406 40.99 30.61 65.98
CA ASP A 406 41.87 29.78 65.13
C ASP A 406 41.33 29.41 63.74
N THR A 407 40.06 29.70 63.43
CA THR A 407 39.40 29.32 62.17
C THR A 407 38.86 30.54 61.41
N LEU A 408 39.05 30.57 60.10
CA LEU A 408 38.46 31.57 59.18
C LEU A 408 37.19 31.01 58.54
N PHE A 409 36.18 31.85 58.36
CA PHE A 409 34.94 31.47 57.66
C PHE A 409 34.23 32.69 57.09
N TRP A 410 33.56 32.50 55.96
CA TRP A 410 32.70 33.52 55.35
C TRP A 410 31.34 33.54 56.02
N VAL A 411 30.81 34.73 56.31
CA VAL A 411 29.53 34.91 57.01
C VAL A 411 28.35 34.39 56.18
N SER A 412 28.46 34.41 54.86
CA SER A 412 27.51 33.76 53.94
C SER A 412 27.43 32.24 54.14
N GLY A 413 28.46 31.62 54.71
CA GLY A 413 28.59 30.16 54.83
C GLY A 413 29.07 29.46 53.55
N ILE A 414 29.43 30.20 52.49
CA ILE A 414 29.94 29.62 51.23
C ILE A 414 31.47 29.55 51.24
N SER A 415 32.04 28.57 50.55
CA SER A 415 33.47 28.50 50.25
C SER A 415 33.76 28.95 48.82
N ALA A 416 35.03 29.18 48.48
CA ALA A 416 35.44 29.57 47.13
C ALA A 416 34.98 28.55 46.05
N GLY A 417 34.87 27.26 46.39
CA GLY A 417 34.37 26.22 45.48
C GLY A 417 32.85 26.24 45.26
N ASP A 418 32.10 26.95 46.11
CA ASP A 418 30.64 27.07 46.04
C ASP A 418 30.19 28.32 45.26
N VAL A 419 31.13 29.19 44.85
CA VAL A 419 30.83 30.36 44.03
C VAL A 419 30.31 29.91 42.66
N PRO A 420 29.08 30.30 42.27
CA PRO A 420 28.50 29.85 41.01
C PRO A 420 29.28 30.42 39.82
N THR A 421 29.28 29.74 38.67
CA THR A 421 30.00 30.18 37.46
C THR A 421 29.42 31.42 36.78
N THR A 422 28.23 31.87 37.21
CA THR A 422 27.56 33.06 36.68
C THR A 422 26.93 33.90 37.77
N ARG A 423 26.65 35.15 37.42
CA ARG A 423 25.95 36.13 38.23
C ARG A 423 25.06 37.02 37.34
N GLY A 424 24.21 37.84 37.95
CA GLY A 424 23.32 38.79 37.31
C GLY A 424 21.90 38.24 37.09
N ASN A 425 21.32 38.49 35.92
CA ASN A 425 20.06 37.88 35.52
C ASN A 425 20.28 36.41 35.11
N THR A 426 19.29 35.55 35.34
CA THR A 426 19.33 34.13 34.90
C THR A 426 18.74 33.90 33.51
N GLY A 427 18.10 34.93 32.95
CA GLY A 427 17.52 34.91 31.63
C GLY A 427 16.83 36.23 31.30
N LYS A 428 16.24 36.28 30.11
CA LYS A 428 15.47 37.40 29.58
C LYS A 428 13.98 37.09 29.63
N THR A 429 13.24 37.87 30.41
CA THR A 429 11.77 37.88 30.40
C THR A 429 11.26 38.92 29.41
N ILE A 430 10.42 38.47 28.49
CA ILE A 430 9.58 39.27 27.60
C ILE A 430 8.13 39.10 28.05
N GLN A 431 7.53 40.14 28.63
CA GLN A 431 6.24 39.99 29.33
C GLN A 431 5.03 40.00 28.39
N PHE A 432 5.05 40.84 27.36
CA PHE A 432 3.98 40.93 26.35
C PHE A 432 4.51 40.70 24.93
N ALA A 433 3.60 40.38 24.01
CA ALA A 433 3.96 40.22 22.60
C ALA A 433 4.43 41.56 22.00
N GLU A 434 5.57 41.54 21.30
CA GLU A 434 6.20 42.74 20.73
C GLU A 434 6.30 42.67 19.22
N GLY A 435 5.72 43.65 18.53
CA GLY A 435 5.84 43.73 17.08
C GLY A 435 7.19 44.29 16.64
N ALA A 436 7.63 43.90 15.44
CA ALA A 436 8.80 44.51 14.79
C ALA A 436 8.57 46.01 14.45
N TYR A 437 9.67 46.75 14.29
CA TYR A 437 9.68 48.19 13.95
C TYR A 437 10.23 48.47 12.54
N PRO A 438 9.62 49.34 11.73
CA PRO A 438 8.38 50.08 11.96
C PRO A 438 7.13 49.18 11.88
N THR A 439 6.01 49.72 12.39
CA THR A 439 4.71 49.05 12.42
C THR A 439 4.18 49.19 11.02
N GLN A 440 4.28 48.09 10.30
CA GLN A 440 3.69 47.95 8.99
C GLN A 440 2.71 46.78 9.09
N TYR A 441 1.80 46.75 8.12
CA TYR A 441 1.01 45.57 7.78
C TYR A 441 1.30 45.32 6.32
N ASN A 442 1.57 44.07 5.95
CA ASN A 442 1.72 43.69 4.56
C ASN A 442 0.44 43.02 4.07
N THR A 443 0.12 43.18 2.80
CA THR A 443 -0.98 42.42 2.18
C THR A 443 -0.41 41.25 1.39
N ARG A 444 -0.78 40.03 1.77
CA ARG A 444 -0.30 38.81 1.13
C ARG A 444 -1.48 37.93 0.72
N ASN A 445 -1.42 37.42 -0.52
CA ASN A 445 -2.40 36.49 -1.04
C ASN A 445 -1.94 35.06 -0.75
N TYR A 446 -2.87 34.21 -0.36
CA TYR A 446 -2.66 32.78 -0.20
C TYR A 446 -3.73 32.02 -0.95
N GLU A 447 -3.34 30.92 -1.57
CA GLU A 447 -4.26 29.98 -2.17
C GLU A 447 -3.96 28.59 -1.62
N THR A 448 -5.00 27.87 -1.21
CA THR A 448 -4.86 26.48 -0.78
C THR A 448 -5.91 25.64 -1.49
N GLN A 449 -5.49 24.54 -2.08
CA GLN A 449 -6.38 23.51 -2.61
C GLN A 449 -6.13 22.18 -1.92
N VAL A 450 -7.21 21.48 -1.57
CA VAL A 450 -7.21 20.11 -1.05
C VAL A 450 -8.28 19.33 -1.80
N GLY A 451 -7.96 18.14 -2.28
CA GLY A 451 -8.93 17.23 -2.86
C GLY A 451 -8.63 15.78 -2.50
N GLU A 452 -9.68 15.02 -2.28
CA GLU A 452 -9.65 13.62 -1.84
C GLU A 452 -10.72 12.85 -2.60
N PHE A 453 -10.36 11.72 -3.20
CA PHE A 453 -11.24 10.89 -4.02
C PHE A 453 -10.97 9.43 -3.73
N SER A 454 -12.02 8.63 -3.59
CA SER A 454 -11.89 7.19 -3.38
C SER A 454 -13.00 6.38 -4.02
N VAL A 455 -12.67 5.14 -4.40
CA VAL A 455 -13.60 4.07 -4.74
C VAL A 455 -13.27 2.87 -3.88
N MET A 456 -14.21 2.45 -3.06
CA MET A 456 -14.05 1.34 -2.11
C MET A 456 -14.90 0.14 -2.53
N ILE A 457 -14.39 -1.08 -2.30
CA ILE A 457 -15.16 -2.33 -2.33
C ILE A 457 -15.15 -2.93 -0.92
N GLY A 458 -16.24 -2.75 -0.18
CA GLY A 458 -16.26 -3.04 1.25
C GLY A 458 -15.22 -2.18 1.99
N ALA A 459 -14.25 -2.81 2.65
CA ALA A 459 -13.17 -2.11 3.36
C ALA A 459 -11.91 -1.85 2.50
N GLU A 460 -11.85 -2.40 1.29
CA GLU A 460 -10.68 -2.30 0.43
C GLU A 460 -10.79 -1.13 -0.54
N SER A 461 -9.69 -0.41 -0.76
CA SER A 461 -9.63 0.66 -1.77
C SER A 461 -9.24 0.10 -3.14
N LEU A 462 -10.05 0.44 -4.16
CA LEU A 462 -9.72 0.22 -5.58
C LEU A 462 -9.00 1.42 -6.18
N VAL A 463 -9.39 2.62 -5.77
CA VAL A 463 -8.77 3.89 -6.18
C VAL A 463 -8.74 4.83 -4.98
N GLU A 464 -7.60 5.47 -4.76
CA GLU A 464 -7.43 6.59 -3.83
C GLU A 464 -6.63 7.69 -4.52
N LEU A 465 -7.05 8.93 -4.37
CA LEU A 465 -6.34 10.11 -4.87
C LEU A 465 -6.40 11.23 -3.83
N SER A 466 -5.25 11.82 -3.55
CA SER A 466 -5.10 13.04 -2.77
C SER A 466 -4.32 14.07 -3.56
N ILE A 467 -4.81 15.31 -3.54
CA ILE A 467 -4.17 16.47 -4.18
C ILE A 467 -4.06 17.60 -3.17
N TYR A 468 -2.93 18.29 -3.22
CA TYR A 468 -2.68 19.47 -2.43
C TYR A 468 -1.90 20.50 -3.23
N ARG A 469 -2.29 21.76 -3.09
CA ARG A 469 -1.47 22.87 -3.58
C ARG A 469 -1.60 24.06 -2.65
N GLN A 470 -0.47 24.67 -2.32
CA GLN A 470 -0.41 25.92 -1.60
C GLN A 470 0.40 26.93 -2.38
N GLN A 471 -0.20 28.08 -2.65
CA GLN A 471 0.48 29.21 -3.27
C GLN A 471 0.40 30.42 -2.34
N SER A 472 1.42 31.26 -2.41
CA SER A 472 1.32 32.60 -1.84
C SER A 472 2.08 33.61 -2.67
N SER A 473 1.55 34.82 -2.76
CA SER A 473 2.11 35.89 -3.59
C SER A 473 1.90 37.26 -2.96
N GLY A 474 2.72 38.22 -3.38
CA GLY A 474 2.68 39.59 -2.88
C GLY A 474 3.73 39.85 -1.80
N GLU A 475 3.40 40.77 -0.91
CA GLU A 475 4.35 41.31 0.07
C GLU A 475 4.74 40.26 1.12
N GLN A 476 5.98 40.27 1.60
CA GLN A 476 6.44 39.43 2.71
C GLN A 476 7.36 40.21 3.64
N TYR A 477 7.24 39.98 4.95
CA TYR A 477 8.18 40.56 5.91
C TYR A 477 9.58 39.98 5.78
N VAL A 478 10.55 40.88 5.87
CA VAL A 478 11.95 40.55 6.12
C VAL A 478 12.33 41.16 7.46
N LEU A 479 12.68 40.29 8.41
CA LEU A 479 13.10 40.69 9.75
C LEU A 479 14.62 40.78 9.82
N SER A 480 15.11 41.94 10.27
CA SER A 480 16.51 42.19 10.57
C SER A 480 16.68 42.28 12.09
N PRO A 481 17.52 41.44 12.73
CA PRO A 481 17.73 41.50 14.16
C PRO A 481 18.41 42.80 14.58
N ASN A 482 18.00 43.36 15.71
CA ASN A 482 18.68 44.51 16.32
C ASN A 482 19.86 44.02 17.18
N LEU A 483 21.03 43.96 16.57
CA LEU A 483 22.26 43.53 17.24
C LEU A 483 22.96 44.66 18.00
N THR A 484 22.60 45.92 17.71
CA THR A 484 23.29 47.12 18.23
C THR A 484 22.62 47.73 19.44
N TYR A 485 21.52 47.14 19.94
CA TYR A 485 20.74 47.68 21.07
C TYR A 485 21.59 47.99 22.31
N TYR A 486 22.61 47.16 22.58
CA TYR A 486 23.46 47.32 23.75
C TYR A 486 24.74 48.12 23.51
N ASP A 487 25.04 48.57 22.28
CA ASP A 487 26.33 49.19 21.91
C ASP A 487 26.70 50.38 22.81
N THR A 488 25.70 51.13 23.28
CA THR A 488 25.92 52.28 24.17
C THR A 488 26.38 51.89 25.57
N TYR A 489 26.20 50.64 25.99
CA TYR A 489 26.53 50.13 27.33
C TYR A 489 27.78 49.25 27.32
N LEU A 490 28.15 48.73 26.16
CA LEU A 490 29.35 47.91 26.00
C LEU A 490 30.60 48.75 26.26
N GLY A 491 31.54 48.18 26.99
CA GLY A 491 32.81 48.81 27.29
C GLY A 491 32.79 49.95 28.32
N GLN A 492 31.67 50.21 28.98
CA GLN A 492 31.56 51.24 30.02
C GLN A 492 31.89 50.68 31.41
N ASP A 493 32.66 51.44 32.19
CA ASP A 493 33.04 51.09 33.57
C ASP A 493 31.96 51.53 34.59
N TYR A 494 31.30 50.55 35.22
CA TYR A 494 30.59 50.52 36.51
C TYR A 494 29.51 51.59 36.85
N SER A 495 29.46 52.75 36.21
CA SER A 495 28.74 53.93 36.72
C SER A 495 27.76 54.60 35.73
N ALA A 496 27.70 54.13 34.48
CA ALA A 496 27.00 54.82 33.41
C ALA A 496 25.76 54.11 32.86
N VAL A 497 25.37 52.98 33.44
CA VAL A 497 24.20 52.23 32.98
C VAL A 497 22.95 52.68 33.76
N THR A 498 21.92 53.11 33.03
CA THR A 498 20.70 53.74 33.58
C THR A 498 19.97 52.85 34.59
N VAL A 499 19.26 53.46 35.54
CA VAL A 499 18.65 52.86 36.76
C VAL A 499 18.29 51.38 36.62
N GLY A 500 19.07 50.49 37.25
CA GLY A 500 18.81 49.05 37.40
C GLY A 500 19.80 48.17 36.64
N MET A 501 20.14 48.49 35.38
CA MET A 501 21.17 47.78 34.64
C MET A 501 22.55 48.12 35.24
N GLY A 502 23.42 47.12 35.42
CA GLY A 502 24.73 47.23 36.07
C GLY A 502 24.73 46.94 37.58
N LEU A 503 23.57 46.69 38.21
CA LEU A 503 23.45 46.47 39.65
C LEU A 503 24.36 45.33 40.15
N TYR A 504 24.42 44.23 39.41
CA TYR A 504 25.13 43.02 39.81
C TYR A 504 26.58 42.99 39.36
N THR A 505 27.13 44.08 38.82
CA THR A 505 28.49 44.15 38.26
C THR A 505 29.60 44.33 39.29
N HIS A 506 29.34 44.09 40.59
CA HIS A 506 30.37 44.12 41.63
C HIS A 506 30.13 43.18 42.80
N VAL A 507 31.22 42.85 43.48
CA VAL A 507 31.26 42.21 44.81
C VAL A 507 32.29 42.90 45.68
N LEU A 508 31.92 43.22 46.91
CA LEU A 508 32.84 43.62 47.97
C LEU A 508 33.08 42.48 48.95
N LEU A 509 34.33 42.11 49.15
CA LEU A 509 34.75 41.17 50.19
C LEU A 509 35.42 41.97 51.30
N ASP A 510 34.79 42.10 52.47
CA ASP A 510 35.29 42.92 53.58
C ASP A 510 35.40 42.11 54.89
N PRO A 511 36.08 42.61 55.93
CA PRO A 511 36.11 41.93 57.22
C PRO A 511 34.76 42.07 57.89
N TRP A 512 34.28 41.00 58.52
CA TRP A 512 33.11 41.12 59.38
C TRP A 512 33.41 42.03 60.58
N ASN A 513 32.53 42.98 60.85
CA ASN A 513 32.61 43.88 61.98
C ASN A 513 31.33 43.86 62.83
N SER A 514 31.51 43.95 64.15
CA SER A 514 30.45 44.23 65.13
C SER A 514 30.72 45.59 65.76
N GLY A 515 30.15 46.65 65.18
CA GLY A 515 30.52 48.02 65.53
C GLY A 515 31.96 48.32 65.13
N SER A 516 32.81 48.70 66.09
CA SER A 516 34.21 49.10 65.87
C SER A 516 35.22 47.94 65.98
N SER A 517 34.77 46.72 66.27
CA SER A 517 35.63 45.54 66.43
C SER A 517 35.38 44.51 65.34
N SER A 518 36.46 43.90 64.86
CA SER A 518 36.41 42.76 63.94
C SER A 518 37.28 41.64 64.51
N PRO A 519 36.72 40.43 64.74
CA PRO A 519 37.47 39.26 65.23
C PRO A 519 38.66 38.88 64.35
N LEU A 520 38.65 39.31 63.09
CA LEU A 520 39.75 39.08 62.15
C LEU A 520 41.08 39.72 62.62
N TYR A 521 41.02 40.81 63.39
CA TYR A 521 42.21 41.46 64.00
C TYR A 521 42.74 40.73 65.24
N ASP A 522 42.00 39.74 65.74
CA ASP A 522 42.38 38.89 66.88
C ASP A 522 42.64 37.42 66.47
N TYR A 523 42.46 37.08 65.19
CA TYR A 523 42.72 35.76 64.62
C TYR A 523 44.18 35.32 64.87
N LYS A 524 44.36 34.19 65.58
CA LYS A 524 45.66 33.61 65.98
C LYS A 524 46.63 34.58 66.67
N LYS A 525 46.10 35.62 67.32
CA LYS A 525 46.90 36.65 67.99
C LYS A 525 47.55 36.10 69.26
N VAL A 526 48.85 36.30 69.41
CA VAL A 526 49.61 35.86 70.60
C VAL A 526 50.32 37.07 71.20
N ALA A 527 50.19 37.25 72.52
CA ALA A 527 50.80 38.38 73.26
C ALA A 527 50.51 39.76 72.65
N GLY A 528 49.30 39.96 72.10
CA GLY A 528 48.86 41.23 71.52
C GLY A 528 49.31 41.50 70.08
N VAL A 529 50.08 40.60 69.46
CA VAL A 529 50.59 40.73 68.08
C VAL A 529 50.00 39.63 67.19
N GLN A 530 49.49 40.01 66.02
CA GLN A 530 49.03 39.05 65.02
C GLN A 530 50.24 38.58 64.19
N PRO A 531 50.52 37.27 64.15
CA PRO A 531 51.73 36.77 63.49
C PRO A 531 51.63 36.89 61.96
N PRO A 532 52.77 37.06 61.24
CA PRO A 532 52.78 37.15 59.77
C PRO A 532 52.12 35.96 59.06
N ALA A 533 52.22 34.75 59.63
CA ALA A 533 51.54 33.56 59.09
C ALA A 533 50.00 33.69 59.12
N ALA A 534 49.44 34.29 60.18
CA ALA A 534 48.00 34.53 60.28
C ALA A 534 47.53 35.59 59.28
N LEU A 535 48.33 36.63 59.03
CA LEU A 535 48.07 37.63 57.99
C LEU A 535 48.10 37.00 56.59
N ALA A 536 49.03 36.08 56.34
CA ALA A 536 49.13 35.35 55.08
C ALA A 536 47.91 34.44 54.87
N GLU A 537 47.43 33.75 55.92
CA GLU A 537 46.20 32.95 55.87
C GLU A 537 44.96 33.82 55.57
N ILE A 538 44.82 34.97 56.22
CA ILE A 538 43.72 35.92 55.94
C ILE A 538 43.75 36.41 54.49
N ASN A 539 44.91 36.84 54.00
CA ASN A 539 45.05 37.33 52.62
C ASN A 539 44.86 36.19 51.59
N ALA A 540 45.26 34.96 51.91
CA ALA A 540 45.02 33.80 51.06
C ALA A 540 43.53 33.47 50.95
N GLU A 541 42.77 33.54 52.05
CA GLU A 541 41.31 33.36 52.03
C GLU A 541 40.60 34.45 51.22
N PHE A 542 40.99 35.72 51.40
CA PHE A 542 40.48 36.81 50.57
C PHE A 542 40.81 36.61 49.09
N SER A 543 42.03 36.19 48.77
CA SER A 543 42.48 35.97 47.39
C SER A 543 41.74 34.80 46.74
N ALA A 544 41.60 33.66 47.45
CA ALA A 544 40.88 32.49 46.95
C ALA A 544 39.41 32.80 46.64
N MET A 545 38.74 33.55 47.52
CA MET A 545 37.36 33.98 47.28
C MET A 545 37.28 35.04 46.16
N ALA A 546 38.21 36.00 46.10
CA ALA A 546 38.26 37.00 45.04
C ALA A 546 38.50 36.36 43.66
N ASP A 547 39.40 35.37 43.57
CA ASP A 547 39.66 34.60 42.36
C ASP A 547 38.42 33.81 41.94
N ALA A 548 37.73 33.16 42.88
CA ALA A 548 36.50 32.43 42.60
C ALA A 548 35.41 33.35 42.02
N TYR A 549 35.19 34.52 42.62
CA TYR A 549 34.29 35.52 42.06
C TYR A 549 34.79 36.05 40.70
N ALA A 550 36.08 36.30 40.53
CA ALA A 550 36.61 36.78 39.25
C ALA A 550 36.37 35.82 38.07
N THR A 551 36.11 34.52 38.32
CA THR A 551 35.76 33.56 37.27
C THR A 551 34.31 33.62 36.77
N GLN A 552 33.43 34.37 37.45
CA GLN A 552 32.03 34.44 37.06
C GLN A 552 31.84 35.21 35.75
N ILE A 553 30.90 34.77 34.93
CA ILE A 553 30.36 35.60 33.84
C ILE A 553 29.12 36.33 34.35
N CYS A 554 29.10 37.66 34.21
CA CYS A 554 27.96 38.48 34.59
C CYS A 554 27.03 38.68 33.40
N TYR A 555 25.76 38.28 33.52
CA TYR A 555 24.72 38.53 32.51
C TYR A 555 23.74 39.59 32.99
N GLU A 556 23.46 40.60 32.18
CA GLU A 556 22.49 41.65 32.54
C GLU A 556 21.64 42.11 31.37
N SER A 557 20.42 42.55 31.68
CA SER A 557 19.53 43.19 30.73
C SER A 557 18.67 44.25 31.41
N GLU A 558 17.94 45.02 30.60
CA GLU A 558 16.97 46.02 31.05
C GLU A 558 15.84 45.46 31.92
N ASN A 559 15.69 44.13 32.03
CA ASN A 559 14.78 43.51 33.00
C ASN A 559 15.11 43.89 34.44
N ASN A 560 16.37 44.14 34.78
CA ASN A 560 16.75 44.54 36.14
C ASN A 560 16.25 45.94 36.52
N SER A 561 15.96 46.76 35.51
CA SER A 561 15.30 48.05 35.63
C SER A 561 13.76 47.94 35.65
N GLY A 562 13.21 46.72 35.60
CA GLY A 562 11.77 46.48 35.43
C GLY A 562 11.26 46.65 34.00
N TYR A 563 12.15 46.81 33.01
CA TYR A 563 11.75 46.86 31.60
C TYR A 563 11.71 45.44 31.04
N PHE A 564 10.51 44.84 31.07
CA PHE A 564 10.25 43.51 30.51
C PHE A 564 9.93 43.52 29.02
N ASN A 565 9.77 44.70 28.44
CA ASN A 565 9.53 44.87 27.02
C ASN A 565 10.38 46.02 26.48
N ARG A 566 10.82 45.94 25.23
CA ARG A 566 11.58 47.03 24.62
C ARG A 566 10.65 48.13 24.13
N PRO A 567 11.02 49.41 24.32
CA PRO A 567 10.24 50.52 23.78
C PRO A 567 10.13 50.39 22.27
N TYR A 568 8.94 50.65 21.75
CA TYR A 568 8.68 50.68 20.32
C TYR A 568 9.53 51.78 19.65
N GLY A 569 10.22 51.48 18.54
CA GLY A 569 11.12 52.42 17.88
C GLY A 569 12.47 51.82 17.51
N GLY A 570 13.52 52.65 17.54
CA GLY A 570 14.91 52.22 17.35
C GLY A 570 15.40 51.16 18.36
N ASN A 571 14.61 50.88 19.40
CA ASN A 571 14.95 49.95 20.47
C ASN A 571 14.31 48.56 20.33
N SER A 572 13.47 48.29 19.31
CA SER A 572 12.81 46.99 19.15
C SER A 572 13.81 45.84 18.91
N TYR A 573 13.43 44.60 19.24
CA TYR A 573 14.26 43.40 18.99
C TYR A 573 14.54 43.15 17.51
N TYR A 574 13.60 43.52 16.64
CA TYR A 574 13.68 43.34 15.20
C TYR A 574 13.26 44.62 14.49
N TYR A 575 14.02 44.93 13.45
CA TYR A 575 13.59 45.85 12.41
C TYR A 575 12.89 45.07 11.30
N SER A 576 11.80 45.62 10.79
CA SER A 576 11.04 45.06 9.68
C SER A 576 11.25 45.87 8.41
N SER A 577 11.30 45.15 7.30
CA SER A 577 11.08 45.70 5.96
C SER A 577 10.12 44.78 5.21
N ILE A 578 9.57 45.28 4.10
CA ILE A 578 8.68 44.51 3.24
C ILE A 578 9.42 44.22 1.94
N ASN A 579 9.56 42.94 1.61
CA ASN A 579 9.84 42.53 0.24
C ASN A 579 8.52 42.63 -0.54
N PRO A 580 8.42 43.49 -1.57
CA PRO A 580 7.16 43.77 -2.24
C PRO A 580 6.64 42.60 -3.08
N SER A 581 7.48 41.60 -3.40
CA SER A 581 7.09 40.50 -4.26
C SER A 581 7.84 39.22 -3.92
N VAL A 582 7.17 38.32 -3.21
CA VAL A 582 7.63 36.94 -2.98
C VAL A 582 6.55 35.96 -3.37
N ASN A 583 6.89 35.04 -4.26
CA ASN A 583 6.02 33.96 -4.70
C ASN A 583 6.53 32.63 -4.13
N LEU A 584 5.61 31.84 -3.58
CA LEU A 584 5.84 30.47 -3.16
C LEU A 584 4.75 29.60 -3.79
N ASP A 585 5.12 28.41 -4.24
CA ASP A 585 4.22 27.43 -4.84
C ASP A 585 4.72 26.04 -4.47
N ASN A 586 3.90 25.33 -3.71
CA ASN A 586 4.17 23.99 -3.24
C ASN A 586 2.99 23.12 -3.61
N SER A 587 3.25 21.94 -4.18
CA SER A 587 2.17 21.03 -4.57
C SER A 587 2.52 19.58 -4.32
N THR A 588 1.53 18.77 -3.97
CA THR A 588 1.67 17.33 -3.88
C THR A 588 0.48 16.64 -4.52
N MET A 589 0.71 15.44 -5.02
CA MET A 589 -0.33 14.56 -5.54
C MET A 589 0.06 13.14 -5.24
N SER A 590 -0.87 12.35 -4.72
CA SER A 590 -0.65 10.92 -4.54
C SER A 590 -1.89 10.15 -4.96
N TRP A 591 -1.70 9.01 -5.61
CA TRP A 591 -2.80 8.10 -5.86
C TRP A 591 -2.36 6.64 -5.82
N ASN A 592 -3.30 5.77 -5.50
CA ASN A 592 -3.13 4.33 -5.51
C ASN A 592 -4.25 3.67 -6.31
N THR A 593 -3.94 2.58 -7.00
CA THR A 593 -4.97 1.74 -7.64
C THR A 593 -4.77 0.27 -7.32
N LYS A 594 -5.86 -0.49 -7.37
CA LYS A 594 -5.87 -1.94 -7.20
C LYS A 594 -6.81 -2.58 -8.22
N ASP A 595 -6.25 -3.43 -9.07
CA ASP A 595 -6.96 -4.18 -10.11
C ASP A 595 -6.76 -5.69 -9.90
N TYR A 596 -7.84 -6.45 -9.70
CA TYR A 596 -7.74 -7.87 -9.40
C TYR A 596 -7.66 -8.74 -10.66
N ILE A 597 -6.65 -9.60 -10.75
CA ILE A 597 -6.61 -10.73 -11.69
C ILE A 597 -7.47 -11.86 -11.13
N LEU A 598 -7.25 -12.22 -9.86
CA LEU A 598 -8.06 -13.18 -9.10
C LEU A 598 -8.62 -12.49 -7.86
N TYR A 599 -9.94 -12.61 -7.67
CA TYR A 599 -10.63 -12.17 -6.46
C TYR A 599 -11.49 -13.32 -5.93
N ASP A 600 -10.87 -14.25 -5.20
CA ASP A 600 -11.58 -15.35 -4.53
C ASP A 600 -11.67 -15.04 -3.03
N ASP A 601 -12.67 -14.20 -2.72
CA ASP A 601 -12.96 -13.71 -1.37
C ASP A 601 -13.37 -14.84 -0.42
N THR A 602 -14.13 -15.83 -0.93
CA THR A 602 -14.54 -17.02 -0.17
C THR A 602 -13.34 -17.82 0.33
N ASN A 603 -12.25 -17.84 -0.43
CA ASN A 603 -11.01 -18.49 -0.02
C ASN A 603 -9.95 -17.48 0.48
N GLY A 604 -10.22 -16.19 0.56
CA GLY A 604 -9.21 -15.19 0.91
C GLY A 604 -7.95 -15.27 0.04
N VAL A 605 -8.11 -15.58 -1.26
CA VAL A 605 -7.01 -15.64 -2.25
C VAL A 605 -7.19 -14.54 -3.27
N TYR A 606 -6.16 -13.69 -3.38
CA TYR A 606 -6.16 -12.51 -4.23
C TYR A 606 -4.89 -12.44 -5.06
N ILE A 607 -5.04 -12.08 -6.32
CA ILE A 607 -3.93 -11.67 -7.16
C ILE A 607 -4.29 -10.32 -7.76
N SER A 608 -3.52 -9.29 -7.47
CA SER A 608 -3.79 -7.91 -7.86
C SER A 608 -2.59 -7.28 -8.56
N VAL A 609 -2.88 -6.39 -9.50
CA VAL A 609 -1.96 -5.36 -9.96
C VAL A 609 -2.26 -4.12 -9.12
N GLU A 610 -1.26 -3.67 -8.38
CA GLU A 610 -1.36 -2.50 -7.51
C GLU A 610 -0.38 -1.44 -7.99
N SER A 611 -0.77 -0.18 -7.85
CA SER A 611 0.10 0.93 -8.22
C SER A 611 0.05 2.04 -7.19
N SER A 612 1.17 2.77 -7.06
CA SER A 612 1.30 3.92 -6.19
C SER A 612 2.08 5.02 -6.90
N PHE A 613 1.48 6.21 -6.95
CA PHE A 613 2.08 7.41 -7.48
C PHE A 613 2.25 8.43 -6.37
N VAL A 614 3.43 9.05 -6.30
CA VAL A 614 3.73 10.14 -5.36
C VAL A 614 4.45 11.24 -6.11
N GLY A 615 3.89 12.45 -6.08
CA GLY A 615 4.45 13.64 -6.68
C GLY A 615 4.59 14.78 -5.67
N VAL A 616 5.72 15.48 -5.76
CA VAL A 616 6.03 16.71 -5.01
C VAL A 616 6.60 17.74 -5.98
N ASP A 617 5.94 18.90 -6.03
CA ASP A 617 6.25 20.08 -6.84
C ASP A 617 6.36 19.79 -8.35
N THR A 618 7.52 19.38 -8.82
CA THR A 618 7.78 19.05 -10.23
C THR A 618 8.22 17.61 -10.44
N SER A 619 8.42 16.83 -9.38
CA SER A 619 8.97 15.49 -9.44
C SER A 619 7.92 14.48 -8.99
N ALA A 620 7.81 13.35 -9.70
CA ALA A 620 6.92 12.27 -9.28
C ALA A 620 7.49 10.88 -9.61
N THR A 621 7.07 9.89 -8.83
CA THR A 621 7.41 8.49 -9.00
C THR A 621 6.14 7.66 -9.08
N LEU A 622 6.12 6.68 -9.98
CA LEU A 622 5.08 5.66 -10.12
C LEU A 622 5.71 4.28 -9.93
N ASP A 623 5.20 3.52 -8.98
CA ASP A 623 5.50 2.11 -8.79
C ASP A 623 4.29 1.26 -9.19
N VAL A 624 4.53 0.18 -9.93
CA VAL A 624 3.51 -0.82 -10.29
C VAL A 624 4.02 -2.20 -9.87
N ILE A 625 3.20 -2.91 -9.11
CA ILE A 625 3.52 -4.23 -8.55
C ILE A 625 2.42 -5.23 -8.87
N LEU A 626 2.79 -6.51 -8.89
CA LEU A 626 1.89 -7.63 -8.75
C LEU A 626 1.95 -8.11 -7.30
N LYS A 627 0.79 -8.33 -6.70
CA LYS A 627 0.66 -8.89 -5.36
C LYS A 627 -0.11 -10.20 -5.43
N VAL A 628 0.44 -11.26 -4.82
CA VAL A 628 -0.23 -12.53 -4.56
C VAL A 628 -0.45 -12.63 -3.07
N GLN A 629 -1.70 -12.71 -2.65
CA GLN A 629 -2.10 -12.76 -1.25
C GLN A 629 -3.00 -13.97 -1.00
N THR A 630 -2.72 -14.71 0.06
CA THR A 630 -3.54 -15.83 0.53
C THR A 630 -3.86 -15.63 2.01
N ARG A 631 -4.65 -16.54 2.60
CA ARG A 631 -4.91 -16.58 4.05
C ARG A 631 -3.63 -16.64 4.90
N HIS A 632 -2.54 -17.15 4.34
CA HIS A 632 -1.30 -17.44 5.08
C HIS A 632 -0.13 -16.53 4.70
N HIS A 633 -0.09 -16.05 3.45
CA HIS A 633 1.10 -15.38 2.92
C HIS A 633 0.78 -14.19 2.02
N THR A 634 1.76 -13.32 1.84
CA THR A 634 1.74 -12.23 0.85
C THR A 634 3.08 -12.16 0.15
N THR A 635 3.06 -12.15 -1.17
CA THR A 635 4.23 -12.04 -2.04
C THR A 635 4.04 -10.89 -3.01
N THR A 636 5.07 -10.08 -3.23
CA THR A 636 5.03 -8.93 -4.14
C THR A 636 6.15 -9.03 -5.19
N GLN A 637 5.84 -8.68 -6.43
CA GLN A 637 6.78 -8.61 -7.54
C GLN A 637 6.65 -7.26 -8.24
N ILE A 638 7.78 -6.57 -8.47
CA ILE A 638 7.79 -5.29 -9.18
C ILE A 638 7.55 -5.53 -10.67
N LEU A 639 6.57 -4.83 -11.24
CA LEU A 639 6.27 -4.83 -12.67
C LEU A 639 6.91 -3.65 -13.39
N GLY A 640 6.98 -2.49 -12.73
CA GLY A 640 7.65 -1.31 -13.26
C GLY A 640 7.80 -0.20 -12.23
N GLN A 641 8.82 0.63 -12.43
CA GLN A 641 9.08 1.83 -11.65
C GLN A 641 9.47 2.96 -12.60
N TYR A 642 8.80 4.10 -12.50
CA TYR A 642 8.93 5.21 -13.43
C TYR A 642 9.08 6.52 -12.66
N ASN A 643 9.98 7.39 -13.14
CA ASN A 643 10.19 8.71 -12.57
C ASN A 643 9.87 9.78 -13.62
N TYR A 644 9.16 10.82 -13.21
CA TYR A 644 8.68 11.87 -14.08
C TYR A 644 9.03 13.25 -13.55
N THR A 645 9.30 14.17 -14.48
CA THR A 645 9.39 15.60 -14.20
C THR A 645 8.27 16.33 -14.93
N TYR A 646 7.53 17.15 -14.20
CA TYR A 646 6.46 18.02 -14.69
C TYR A 646 6.93 19.47 -14.65
N SER A 647 6.45 20.31 -15.57
CA SER A 647 6.62 21.76 -15.45
C SER A 647 5.87 22.31 -14.23
N GLN A 648 4.74 21.68 -13.90
CA GLN A 648 3.89 21.93 -12.76
C GLN A 648 3.10 20.64 -12.53
N LEU A 649 3.19 20.02 -11.36
CA LEU A 649 2.53 18.73 -11.10
C LEU A 649 1.00 18.83 -11.20
N VAL A 650 0.45 19.97 -10.73
CA VAL A 650 -0.99 20.18 -10.60
C VAL A 650 -1.42 21.43 -11.36
N ASN A 651 -1.98 21.26 -12.56
CA ASN A 651 -2.42 22.37 -13.42
C ASN A 651 -3.84 22.85 -13.07
N GLU A 652 -4.03 24.16 -12.98
CA GLU A 652 -5.33 24.73 -12.67
C GLU A 652 -6.08 25.16 -13.94
N ARG A 653 -7.42 25.09 -13.87
CA ARG A 653 -8.33 25.61 -14.89
C ARG A 653 -9.31 26.58 -14.24
N GLU A 654 -9.88 27.46 -15.05
CA GLU A 654 -10.89 28.39 -14.57
C GLU A 654 -12.13 27.63 -14.05
N ILE A 655 -12.61 28.00 -12.87
CA ILE A 655 -13.85 27.47 -12.31
C ILE A 655 -15.01 28.15 -13.04
N GLY A 656 -15.60 27.45 -14.00
CA GLY A 656 -16.68 27.98 -14.84
C GLY A 656 -16.22 29.21 -15.62
N SER A 657 -16.77 30.38 -15.30
CA SER A 657 -16.37 31.67 -15.87
C SER A 657 -16.19 32.73 -14.77
N SER A 658 -15.58 32.32 -13.65
CA SER A 658 -15.46 33.12 -12.43
C SER A 658 -14.19 33.99 -12.36
N GLY A 659 -13.22 33.79 -13.26
CA GLY A 659 -11.88 34.35 -13.17
C GLY A 659 -11.01 33.73 -12.07
N LYS A 660 -11.49 32.68 -11.38
CA LYS A 660 -10.77 31.93 -10.34
C LYS A 660 -10.34 30.56 -10.87
N TYR A 661 -9.16 30.10 -10.48
CA TYR A 661 -8.53 28.90 -11.02
C TYR A 661 -8.32 27.83 -9.95
N ALA A 662 -8.68 26.59 -10.26
CA ALA A 662 -8.44 25.45 -9.39
C ALA A 662 -8.11 24.23 -10.23
N MET A 663 -7.45 23.26 -9.62
CA MET A 663 -7.36 21.93 -10.22
C MET A 663 -8.78 21.38 -10.38
N PRO A 664 -9.18 20.98 -11.59
CA PRO A 664 -10.45 20.32 -11.82
C PRO A 664 -10.57 19.04 -11.01
N SER A 665 -11.79 18.71 -10.61
CA SER A 665 -12.09 17.38 -10.09
C SER A 665 -11.93 16.37 -11.22
N PRO A 666 -11.08 15.34 -11.08
CA PRO A 666 -10.87 14.35 -12.12
C PRO A 666 -12.11 13.48 -12.32
N GLN A 667 -12.25 12.94 -13.53
CA GLN A 667 -13.21 11.90 -13.82
C GLN A 667 -12.69 10.57 -13.26
N ILE A 668 -13.26 10.13 -12.14
CA ILE A 668 -12.98 8.81 -11.56
C ILE A 668 -14.00 7.81 -12.11
N ARG A 669 -13.54 6.61 -12.46
CA ARG A 669 -14.39 5.50 -12.91
C ARG A 669 -14.34 4.39 -11.86
N ALA A 670 -15.51 3.97 -11.35
CA ALA A 670 -15.61 2.86 -10.42
C ALA A 670 -15.64 1.56 -11.22
N ILE A 671 -14.52 0.81 -11.21
CA ILE A 671 -14.38 -0.42 -11.99
C ILE A 671 -13.90 -1.56 -11.08
N PHE A 672 -14.74 -2.58 -10.96
CA PHE A 672 -14.42 -3.86 -10.37
C PHE A 672 -14.66 -4.96 -11.40
N ALA A 673 -13.60 -5.33 -12.12
CA ALA A 673 -13.66 -6.29 -13.22
C ALA A 673 -12.61 -7.40 -13.07
N PRO A 674 -12.67 -8.22 -12.00
CA PRO A 674 -11.71 -9.31 -11.82
C PRO A 674 -11.76 -10.31 -12.98
N LEU A 675 -10.60 -10.71 -13.49
CA LEU A 675 -10.55 -11.67 -14.61
C LEU A 675 -11.05 -13.06 -14.18
N TYR A 676 -10.72 -13.46 -12.95
CA TYR A 676 -11.11 -14.71 -12.31
C TYR A 676 -11.63 -14.45 -10.89
N GLN A 677 -12.57 -15.26 -10.40
CA GLN A 677 -13.08 -15.17 -9.02
C GLN A 677 -13.05 -16.51 -8.28
N GLU A 678 -12.42 -17.53 -8.88
CA GLU A 678 -12.35 -18.88 -8.35
C GLU A 678 -11.18 -19.63 -9.00
N GLN A 679 -10.57 -20.58 -8.28
CA GLN A 679 -9.49 -21.41 -8.83
C GLN A 679 -9.94 -22.30 -10.01
N GLY A 680 -11.19 -22.74 -9.99
CA GLY A 680 -11.72 -23.70 -10.97
C GLY A 680 -11.75 -23.21 -12.41
N SER A 681 -11.79 -21.89 -12.59
CA SER A 681 -11.76 -21.24 -13.91
C SER A 681 -10.39 -20.65 -14.25
N PHE A 682 -9.48 -20.58 -13.28
CA PHE A 682 -8.19 -19.94 -13.46
C PHE A 682 -7.08 -20.95 -13.74
N LYS A 683 -6.47 -20.84 -14.92
CA LYS A 683 -5.36 -21.69 -15.38
C LYS A 683 -4.02 -21.52 -14.64
N GLY A 684 -3.91 -20.53 -13.74
CA GLY A 684 -2.66 -20.11 -13.12
C GLY A 684 -2.60 -20.22 -11.60
N ALA A 685 -3.71 -20.59 -10.93
CA ALA A 685 -3.77 -20.72 -9.49
C ALA A 685 -4.52 -21.99 -9.08
N HIS A 686 -3.90 -22.77 -8.20
CA HIS A 686 -4.51 -23.93 -7.58
C HIS A 686 -4.20 -23.92 -6.10
N TYR A 687 -5.21 -24.14 -5.27
CA TYR A 687 -5.06 -24.09 -3.83
C TYR A 687 -6.07 -24.94 -3.10
N VAL A 688 -5.69 -25.37 -1.90
CA VAL A 688 -6.62 -25.96 -0.94
C VAL A 688 -7.58 -24.86 -0.47
N THR A 689 -8.88 -25.15 -0.49
CA THR A 689 -9.92 -24.18 -0.11
C THR A 689 -9.93 -23.94 1.41
N GLU A 690 -10.55 -22.84 1.85
CA GLU A 690 -10.70 -22.57 3.29
C GLU A 690 -11.49 -23.67 3.99
N GLU A 691 -12.52 -24.18 3.32
CA GLU A 691 -13.39 -25.23 3.88
C GLU A 691 -12.67 -26.58 4.00
N GLU A 692 -11.84 -26.93 3.01
CA GLU A 692 -10.96 -28.11 3.10
C GLU A 692 -9.97 -27.98 4.25
N GLU A 693 -9.35 -26.81 4.46
CA GLU A 693 -8.49 -26.56 5.63
C GLU A 693 -9.26 -26.71 6.94
N GLY A 694 -10.50 -26.21 6.99
CA GLY A 694 -11.43 -26.40 8.11
C GLY A 694 -11.78 -27.87 8.36
N ASN A 695 -11.75 -28.69 7.31
CA ASN A 695 -11.95 -30.14 7.37
C ASN A 695 -10.68 -30.94 7.71
N GLY A 696 -9.52 -30.28 7.87
CA GLY A 696 -8.27 -30.92 8.27
C GLY A 696 -7.23 -31.03 7.14
N ALA A 697 -7.54 -30.59 5.93
CA ALA A 697 -6.58 -30.60 4.83
C ALA A 697 -5.38 -29.70 5.12
N THR A 698 -4.19 -30.15 4.72
CA THR A 698 -2.98 -29.31 4.83
C THR A 698 -3.04 -28.19 3.80
N PRO A 699 -2.76 -26.91 4.16
CA PRO A 699 -2.72 -25.82 3.22
C PRO A 699 -1.71 -26.05 2.09
N ALA A 700 -2.09 -25.71 0.86
CA ALA A 700 -1.18 -25.57 -0.27
C ALA A 700 -1.69 -24.48 -1.21
N HIS A 701 -0.83 -23.51 -1.57
CA HIS A 701 -1.15 -22.40 -2.46
C HIS A 701 -0.11 -22.29 -3.57
N LEU A 702 -0.48 -22.70 -4.78
CA LEU A 702 0.43 -22.82 -5.92
C LEU A 702 -0.03 -21.91 -7.06
N PHE A 703 0.85 -20.99 -7.45
CA PHE A 703 0.62 -20.03 -8.53
C PHE A 703 1.73 -20.15 -9.56
N ASN A 704 1.38 -20.36 -10.82
CA ASN A 704 2.34 -20.42 -11.92
C ASN A 704 1.67 -20.04 -13.25
N PHE A 705 1.96 -18.84 -13.74
CA PHE A 705 1.44 -18.36 -15.03
C PHE A 705 2.33 -17.26 -15.62
N LEU A 706 2.13 -16.98 -16.91
CA LEU A 706 2.72 -15.84 -17.61
C LEU A 706 1.66 -14.74 -17.70
N LEU A 707 1.98 -13.55 -17.23
CA LEU A 707 1.12 -12.37 -17.24
C LEU A 707 1.52 -11.42 -18.36
N TYR A 708 0.53 -10.98 -19.13
CA TYR A 708 0.60 -9.82 -20.02
C TYR A 708 -0.38 -8.78 -19.54
N LEU A 709 0.12 -7.60 -19.16
CA LEU A 709 -0.74 -6.44 -18.98
C LEU A 709 -1.13 -5.90 -20.35
N LYS A 710 -2.41 -5.53 -20.49
CA LYS A 710 -3.02 -5.10 -21.74
C LYS A 710 -3.62 -3.71 -21.61
N SER A 711 -3.61 -2.99 -22.73
CA SER A 711 -4.21 -1.66 -22.81
C SER A 711 -5.70 -1.75 -23.15
N TYR A 712 -6.43 -0.63 -23.09
CA TYR A 712 -7.81 -0.59 -23.56
C TYR A 712 -7.96 -0.87 -25.06
N GLY A 713 -6.91 -0.67 -25.87
CA GLY A 713 -6.90 -1.04 -27.27
C GLY A 713 -7.01 -2.55 -27.51
N ASP A 714 -6.64 -3.37 -26.52
CA ASP A 714 -6.67 -4.82 -26.58
C ASP A 714 -7.97 -5.42 -26.00
N LEU A 715 -8.92 -4.58 -25.57
CA LEU A 715 -10.16 -5.06 -24.95
C LEU A 715 -10.99 -5.97 -25.88
N ALA A 716 -10.86 -5.77 -27.19
CA ALA A 716 -11.50 -6.60 -28.20
C ALA A 716 -10.97 -8.04 -28.24
N THR A 717 -9.69 -8.25 -27.94
CA THR A 717 -9.05 -9.58 -28.05
C THR A 717 -8.86 -10.26 -26.69
N VAL A 718 -8.97 -9.53 -25.58
CA VAL A 718 -8.59 -10.03 -24.26
C VAL A 718 -9.34 -11.30 -23.83
N ASN A 719 -10.61 -11.47 -24.22
CA ASN A 719 -11.36 -12.69 -23.89
C ASN A 719 -10.77 -13.90 -24.64
N ASP A 720 -10.48 -13.74 -25.93
CA ASP A 720 -9.95 -14.80 -26.80
C ASP A 720 -8.49 -15.12 -26.46
N ASP A 721 -7.68 -14.11 -26.19
CA ASP A 721 -6.29 -14.27 -25.75
C ASP A 721 -6.22 -15.13 -24.47
N ASN A 722 -7.20 -15.00 -23.58
CA ASN A 722 -7.29 -15.79 -22.36
C ASN A 722 -7.75 -17.24 -22.55
N LEU A 723 -8.16 -17.65 -23.75
CA LEU A 723 -8.31 -19.08 -24.10
C LEU A 723 -6.94 -19.76 -24.29
N GLY A 724 -5.89 -18.99 -24.54
CA GLY A 724 -4.51 -19.45 -24.63
C GLY A 724 -3.88 -19.82 -23.27
N PRO A 725 -2.59 -20.17 -23.24
CA PRO A 725 -1.91 -20.57 -22.00
C PRO A 725 -1.53 -19.40 -21.07
N ALA A 726 -1.36 -18.19 -21.61
CA ALA A 726 -0.95 -17.00 -20.84
C ALA A 726 -2.14 -16.17 -20.35
N VAL A 727 -1.96 -15.41 -19.29
CA VAL A 727 -2.99 -14.55 -18.67
C VAL A 727 -2.85 -13.15 -19.23
N HIS A 728 -3.91 -12.67 -19.88
CA HIS A 728 -3.97 -11.32 -20.46
C HIS A 728 -4.92 -10.47 -19.64
N PHE A 729 -4.41 -9.41 -19.02
CA PHE A 729 -5.17 -8.64 -18.03
C PHE A 729 -5.15 -7.15 -18.33
N VAL A 730 -6.32 -6.50 -18.29
CA VAL A 730 -6.46 -5.05 -18.46
C VAL A 730 -6.63 -4.40 -17.07
N PRO A 731 -5.59 -3.79 -16.49
CA PRO A 731 -5.67 -3.13 -15.19
C PRO A 731 -6.38 -1.77 -15.35
N CYS A 732 -7.71 -1.79 -15.29
CA CYS A 732 -8.56 -0.66 -15.65
C CYS A 732 -8.31 0.55 -14.75
N ASN A 733 -8.27 0.38 -13.43
CA ASN A 733 -8.09 1.49 -12.51
C ASN A 733 -6.70 2.14 -12.70
N LEU A 734 -5.65 1.34 -12.89
CA LEU A 734 -4.33 1.85 -13.28
C LEU A 734 -4.40 2.68 -14.58
N LEU A 735 -5.01 2.15 -15.65
CA LEU A 735 -5.12 2.84 -16.94
C LEU A 735 -5.85 4.18 -16.82
N GLU A 736 -6.96 4.24 -16.07
CA GLU A 736 -7.69 5.49 -15.83
C GLU A 736 -6.79 6.56 -15.18
N MET A 737 -6.02 6.19 -14.15
CA MET A 737 -5.12 7.12 -13.47
C MET A 737 -3.92 7.51 -14.34
N LEU A 738 -3.42 6.59 -15.16
CA LEU A 738 -2.37 6.89 -16.14
C LEU A 738 -2.84 7.92 -17.18
N TYR A 739 -4.04 7.75 -17.76
CA TYR A 739 -4.60 8.73 -18.69
C TYR A 739 -4.88 10.07 -18.02
N ALA A 740 -5.28 10.08 -16.74
CA ALA A 740 -5.58 11.32 -16.02
C ALA A 740 -4.34 12.15 -15.67
N PHE A 741 -3.24 11.51 -15.26
CA PHE A 741 -2.12 12.19 -14.61
C PHE A 741 -0.72 11.93 -15.20
N VAL A 742 -0.52 10.81 -15.92
CA VAL A 742 0.81 10.40 -16.41
C VAL A 742 0.95 10.64 -17.90
N PHE A 743 0.01 10.13 -18.69
CA PHE A 743 -0.08 10.32 -20.14
C PHE A 743 -0.65 11.69 -20.50
N SER A 744 -1.39 12.32 -19.58
CA SER A 744 -1.85 13.69 -19.70
C SER A 744 -1.91 14.42 -18.35
N GLN A 745 -2.35 15.68 -18.38
CA GLN A 745 -2.82 16.45 -17.22
C GLN A 745 -4.24 16.97 -17.49
N GLU A 746 -5.04 16.15 -18.17
CA GLU A 746 -6.42 16.47 -18.53
C GLU A 746 -7.45 15.97 -17.51
N TYR A 747 -7.01 15.24 -16.49
CA TYR A 747 -7.85 14.81 -15.36
C TYR A 747 -8.95 13.80 -15.74
N GLY A 748 -8.63 12.91 -16.69
CA GLY A 748 -9.45 11.75 -17.05
C GLY A 748 -10.45 11.98 -18.18
N VAL A 749 -10.74 13.23 -18.56
CA VAL A 749 -11.45 13.63 -19.79
C VAL A 749 -10.94 15.01 -20.22
N ALA A 750 -10.54 15.16 -21.47
CA ALA A 750 -10.05 16.42 -22.00
C ALA A 750 -11.16 17.48 -22.13
N LEU A 751 -10.78 18.76 -22.13
CA LEU A 751 -11.73 19.86 -22.42
C LEU A 751 -12.36 19.77 -23.82
N SER A 752 -11.66 19.13 -24.78
CA SER A 752 -12.20 18.81 -26.11
C SER A 752 -13.30 17.75 -26.08
N GLY A 753 -13.44 17.02 -24.97
CA GLY A 753 -14.32 15.86 -24.82
C GLY A 753 -13.63 14.51 -25.07
N ASP A 754 -12.33 14.50 -25.41
CA ASP A 754 -11.59 13.25 -25.62
C ASP A 754 -11.43 12.49 -24.29
N ARG A 755 -11.82 11.21 -24.26
CA ARG A 755 -11.81 10.42 -23.01
C ARG A 755 -10.41 10.08 -22.52
N TYR A 756 -9.56 9.62 -23.42
CA TYR A 756 -8.22 9.13 -23.08
C TYR A 756 -7.14 9.97 -23.74
N PRO A 757 -7.01 11.25 -23.35
CA PRO A 757 -6.06 12.16 -23.97
C PRO A 757 -4.62 11.74 -23.66
N VAL A 758 -3.75 11.91 -24.65
CA VAL A 758 -2.31 11.71 -24.51
C VAL A 758 -1.60 12.98 -24.92
N THR A 759 -1.15 13.76 -23.93
CA THR A 759 -0.35 14.97 -24.16
C THR A 759 1.15 14.72 -23.93
N PHE A 760 1.50 13.68 -23.18
CA PHE A 760 2.88 13.23 -22.94
C PHE A 760 3.21 11.96 -23.73
N THR A 761 3.29 12.07 -25.05
CA THR A 761 3.49 10.93 -25.96
C THR A 761 4.73 10.09 -25.64
N THR A 762 5.84 10.70 -25.19
CA THR A 762 7.04 9.96 -24.79
C THR A 762 6.78 9.03 -23.60
N ARG A 763 6.06 9.51 -22.57
CA ARG A 763 5.72 8.71 -21.38
C ARG A 763 4.77 7.58 -21.73
N TYR A 764 3.77 7.88 -22.56
CA TYR A 764 2.85 6.89 -23.09
C TYR A 764 3.60 5.77 -23.86
N ASN A 765 4.43 6.14 -24.84
CA ASN A 765 5.18 5.18 -25.64
C ASN A 765 6.14 4.34 -24.80
N ASP A 766 6.84 4.94 -23.83
CA ASP A 766 7.75 4.22 -22.93
C ASP A 766 7.01 3.13 -22.16
N MET A 767 5.89 3.48 -21.51
CA MET A 767 5.12 2.52 -20.72
C MET A 767 4.42 1.46 -21.57
N MET A 768 3.90 1.83 -22.75
CA MET A 768 3.29 0.87 -23.67
C MET A 768 4.31 -0.16 -24.17
N ASN A 769 5.55 0.26 -24.47
CA ASN A 769 6.63 -0.62 -24.93
C ASN A 769 7.34 -1.40 -23.82
N THR A 770 7.05 -1.08 -22.55
CA THR A 770 7.66 -1.76 -21.39
C THR A 770 6.60 -2.52 -20.60
N LEU A 771 5.84 -1.84 -19.74
CA LEU A 771 4.84 -2.43 -18.84
C LEU A 771 3.76 -3.25 -19.54
N PHE A 772 3.21 -2.73 -20.65
CA PHE A 772 2.07 -3.33 -21.36
C PHE A 772 2.48 -4.23 -22.53
N THR A 773 3.78 -4.40 -22.79
CA THR A 773 4.30 -5.29 -23.84
C THR A 773 5.00 -6.51 -23.26
N ASN A 774 5.77 -6.33 -22.18
CA ASN A 774 6.62 -7.39 -21.65
C ASN A 774 5.82 -8.43 -20.85
N ALA A 775 6.14 -9.70 -21.08
CA ALA A 775 5.58 -10.80 -20.32
C ALA A 775 6.23 -10.89 -18.93
N VAL A 776 5.44 -11.19 -17.90
CA VAL A 776 5.93 -11.34 -16.52
C VAL A 776 5.61 -12.75 -16.03
N ARG A 777 6.64 -13.51 -15.69
CA ARG A 777 6.47 -14.81 -15.04
C ARG A 777 6.06 -14.62 -13.58
N VAL A 778 4.96 -15.25 -13.20
CA VAL A 778 4.49 -15.35 -11.82
C VAL A 778 4.66 -16.79 -11.40
N SER A 779 5.50 -17.04 -10.39
CA SER A 779 5.76 -18.36 -9.85
C SER A 779 5.94 -18.27 -8.33
N VAL A 780 4.88 -18.61 -7.61
CA VAL A 780 4.81 -18.50 -6.14
C VAL A 780 4.26 -19.81 -5.60
N ARG A 781 4.92 -20.35 -4.57
CA ARG A 781 4.44 -21.50 -3.81
C ARG A 781 4.49 -21.16 -2.34
N ASP A 782 3.34 -21.24 -1.68
CA ASP A 782 3.21 -21.05 -0.23
C ASP A 782 3.91 -19.77 0.27
N GLY A 783 3.69 -18.66 -0.46
CA GLY A 783 4.28 -17.35 -0.14
C GLY A 783 5.72 -17.13 -0.61
N VAL A 784 6.39 -18.17 -1.13
CA VAL A 784 7.77 -18.09 -1.60
C VAL A 784 7.78 -17.93 -3.12
N GLN A 785 8.34 -16.81 -3.59
CA GLN A 785 8.62 -16.61 -5.00
C GLN A 785 9.78 -17.51 -5.43
N GLY A 786 9.58 -18.26 -6.50
CA GLY A 786 10.60 -19.15 -7.04
C GLY A 786 10.01 -20.08 -8.10
N ASN A 787 10.87 -20.59 -8.97
CA ASN A 787 10.49 -21.44 -10.09
C ASN A 787 10.20 -22.89 -9.64
N TRP A 788 9.24 -23.05 -8.73
CA TRP A 788 8.92 -24.34 -8.12
C TRP A 788 8.45 -25.38 -9.14
N SER A 789 7.82 -24.94 -10.24
CA SER A 789 7.37 -25.83 -11.32
C SER A 789 8.52 -26.51 -12.08
N ASP A 790 9.73 -25.92 -12.05
CA ASP A 790 10.92 -26.48 -12.72
C ASP A 790 11.32 -27.85 -12.13
N SER A 791 10.94 -28.16 -10.88
CA SER A 791 11.22 -29.46 -10.25
C SER A 791 10.40 -30.62 -10.84
N LEU A 792 9.34 -30.32 -11.60
CA LEU A 792 8.46 -31.31 -12.23
C LEU A 792 9.00 -31.82 -13.58
N GLY A 793 10.01 -31.13 -14.12
CA GLY A 793 10.69 -31.47 -15.38
C GLY A 793 11.13 -30.22 -16.14
N SER A 794 12.10 -30.36 -17.04
CA SER A 794 12.61 -29.25 -17.86
C SER A 794 11.58 -28.68 -18.84
N ASP A 795 10.52 -29.43 -19.12
CA ASP A 795 9.37 -29.00 -19.94
C ASP A 795 8.37 -28.12 -19.16
N PHE A 796 8.43 -28.20 -17.83
CA PHE A 796 7.80 -27.24 -16.91
C PHE A 796 8.75 -26.12 -16.53
N ALA A 797 10.05 -26.32 -16.78
CA ALA A 797 11.06 -25.33 -16.52
C ALA A 797 10.93 -24.15 -17.49
N ALA A 798 10.61 -23.00 -16.90
CA ALA A 798 10.43 -21.70 -17.54
C ALA A 798 9.43 -21.68 -18.70
N ILE A 799 8.23 -21.17 -18.42
CA ILE A 799 7.55 -20.34 -19.42
C ILE A 799 8.51 -19.18 -19.72
N SER A 800 9.23 -19.24 -20.84
CA SER A 800 10.21 -18.21 -21.22
C SER A 800 9.47 -16.88 -21.38
N THR A 801 9.96 -15.83 -20.72
CA THR A 801 9.53 -14.44 -20.96
C THR A 801 10.05 -13.96 -22.30
#